data_AF-A0A101CK06-F1
#
_entry.id   AF-A0A101CK06-F1
#
_cell.length_a   1.000
_cell.length_b   1.000
_cell.length_c   1.000
_cell.angle_alpha   90.00
_cell.angle_beta   90.00
_cell.angle_gamma   90.00
#
_symmetry.space_group_name_H-M   'P 1'
#
loop_
_entity.id
_entity.type
_entity.pdbx_description
1 polymer ?
#
loop_
_entity_poly.entity_id
_entity_poly.type
_entity_poly.pdbx_seq_one_letter_code
_entity_poly.pdbx_strand_id
1 'polypeptide(L)'
;MKTKFHQIIILLFFFSFVQNFAQVKISGKVTFRNKGIPEVNVTLKDTYDGATTDANGNFSFETSEKGIQKLTFTHAKYYEIEKQINIEDKDQTINAELKEQINEIDAVVVSAGSIEASDKKRATALLTPIDIYTTAGADGQISSALNFLPGVQKVGETEGLFVRGGTGTESKIFMDGSLINNYFSNSVPGIAGRDRFNTSLFKGNVFSSGGYSALYGQALSGALMLESVDLPDQSSYDFGVSPIFLNGSFQKLNKDKNSSYGASLGYSNLNLMQQIFNFNAGFIDAPNGFNGDANFRIKTKSGGFFKYYGMFDTNRIGIRTESLEPEYDFSLVKLKGKNTYHNLSFKQKFGKYLLNAGTSYSYNQSDLKFSTEKNDVQSNESQVLNDGNYINFKAVVDRKINKISALRGGFELNYAQETLNVGEVNKNYRDLISSAFMETDLGFSNHLSAKIGVRAENSSYLNKTNIAPRFALAYRLAKDWTTSFAYGLFFQNPESKYINSSANLDFQKSQHYIFQIQRATDGRSLRFEAFYKKYDELIKTQNINPNSNQNQQIQTAFNNNGNGFAKGIELFWRDKKTFENIDYWISYSFLDSKRDFLNYPFSLKPNFASEHTISAVAKRFIPKWKTGVNLSYTYAKGRPFYDIVTQNNMNIIRTEGKLKDYNALNLSFNYLPNLGKKDAKAFTILVLSISNVLGTKNVYGYNFSQNRNRSSAVVPPVNTFVFVGMFISFGVDKTQDAINNNL
;
A
#
# COMPACT_ATOMS: atom_id res chain seq x y z
N MET A 1 -28.60 -74.90 -61.31
CA MET A 1 -29.47 -73.78 -60.86
C MET A 1 -29.99 -73.89 -59.42
N LYS A 2 -29.94 -75.04 -58.72
CA LYS A 2 -30.48 -75.18 -57.35
C LYS A 2 -29.62 -74.61 -56.21
N THR A 3 -28.31 -74.43 -56.40
CA THR A 3 -27.36 -73.93 -55.38
C THR A 3 -27.30 -72.40 -55.25
N LYS A 4 -27.55 -71.64 -56.32
CA LYS A 4 -27.59 -70.16 -56.27
C LYS A 4 -28.85 -69.60 -55.57
N PHE A 5 -29.94 -70.36 -55.55
CA PHE A 5 -31.20 -69.93 -54.91
C PHE A 5 -31.13 -70.00 -53.37
N HIS A 6 -30.41 -70.98 -52.81
CA HIS A 6 -30.18 -71.09 -51.36
C HIS A 6 -29.27 -69.99 -50.83
N GLN A 7 -28.27 -69.56 -51.60
CA GLN A 7 -27.38 -68.45 -51.20
C GLN A 7 -28.12 -67.10 -51.19
N ILE A 8 -29.07 -66.88 -52.10
CA ILE A 8 -29.90 -65.66 -52.13
C ILE A 8 -30.89 -65.64 -50.95
N ILE A 9 -31.49 -66.78 -50.58
CA ILE A 9 -32.39 -66.88 -49.42
C ILE A 9 -31.63 -66.64 -48.11
N ILE A 10 -30.41 -67.18 -47.96
CA ILE A 10 -29.58 -66.93 -46.77
C ILE A 10 -29.15 -65.46 -46.70
N LEU A 11 -28.85 -64.81 -47.84
CA LEU A 11 -28.52 -63.38 -47.89
C LEU A 11 -29.73 -62.49 -47.52
N LEU A 12 -30.95 -62.86 -47.95
CA LEU A 12 -32.21 -62.19 -47.59
C LEU A 12 -32.61 -62.43 -46.12
N PHE A 13 -32.29 -63.59 -45.55
CA PHE A 13 -32.51 -63.89 -44.13
C PHE A 13 -31.50 -63.15 -43.23
N PHE A 14 -30.28 -62.91 -43.72
CA PHE A 14 -29.28 -62.08 -43.02
C PHE A 14 -29.63 -60.57 -43.10
N PHE A 15 -30.22 -60.10 -44.20
CA PHE A 15 -30.66 -58.71 -44.36
C PHE A 15 -31.90 -58.36 -43.50
N SER A 16 -32.71 -59.34 -43.13
CA SER A 16 -33.90 -59.14 -42.29
C SER A 16 -33.59 -59.13 -40.79
N PHE A 17 -32.41 -59.58 -40.36
CA PHE A 17 -31.96 -59.50 -38.96
C PHE A 17 -31.32 -58.15 -38.58
N VAL A 18 -31.01 -57.27 -39.55
CA VAL A 18 -30.36 -55.97 -39.29
C VAL A 18 -31.36 -54.85 -38.96
N GLN A 19 -32.67 -55.12 -38.99
CA GLN A 19 -33.70 -54.08 -38.83
C GLN A 19 -34.25 -53.87 -37.40
N ASN A 20 -33.57 -54.33 -36.33
CA ASN A 20 -34.11 -54.18 -34.96
C ASN A 20 -33.11 -53.72 -33.87
N PHE A 21 -32.12 -52.90 -34.22
CA PHE A 21 -31.52 -51.99 -33.22
C PHE A 21 -32.07 -50.59 -33.45
N ALA A 22 -33.29 -50.33 -32.95
CA ALA A 22 -33.83 -48.98 -32.95
C ALA A 22 -33.02 -48.13 -31.96
N GLN A 23 -31.99 -47.47 -32.48
CA GLN A 23 -31.26 -46.44 -31.74
C GLN A 23 -32.18 -45.24 -31.56
N VAL A 24 -32.25 -44.74 -30.33
CA VAL A 24 -33.11 -43.61 -29.96
C VAL A 24 -32.27 -42.36 -30.07
N LYS A 25 -32.78 -41.34 -30.78
CA LYS A 25 -32.06 -40.08 -30.90
C LYS A 25 -32.40 -39.17 -29.72
N ILE A 26 -31.37 -38.76 -29.00
CA ILE A 26 -31.46 -37.73 -27.95
C ILE A 26 -30.88 -36.45 -28.53
N SER A 27 -31.68 -35.39 -28.52
CA SER A 27 -31.30 -34.06 -29.02
C SER A 27 -31.66 -32.98 -28.02
N GLY A 28 -31.17 -31.77 -28.22
CA GLY A 28 -31.61 -30.64 -27.41
C GLY A 28 -30.69 -29.44 -27.52
N LYS A 29 -31.00 -28.44 -26.70
CA LYS A 29 -30.25 -27.19 -26.63
C LYS A 29 -29.85 -26.87 -25.19
N VAL A 30 -28.57 -26.52 -25.01
CA VAL A 30 -28.01 -26.08 -23.76
C VAL A 30 -27.81 -24.56 -23.80
N THR A 31 -28.38 -23.86 -22.81
CA THR A 31 -28.39 -22.39 -22.78
C THR A 31 -27.99 -21.81 -21.42
N PHE A 32 -27.57 -20.55 -21.41
CA PHE A 32 -27.47 -19.70 -20.24
C PHE A 32 -27.91 -18.29 -20.61
N ARG A 33 -28.89 -17.73 -19.87
CA ARG A 33 -29.46 -16.40 -20.15
C ARG A 33 -29.88 -16.25 -21.63
N ASN A 34 -30.59 -17.25 -22.15
CA ASN A 34 -31.07 -17.32 -23.55
C ASN A 34 -29.99 -17.38 -24.65
N LYS A 35 -28.71 -17.57 -24.30
CA LYS A 35 -27.64 -17.82 -25.27
C LYS A 35 -27.21 -19.28 -25.24
N GLY A 36 -26.96 -19.86 -26.41
CA GLY A 36 -26.42 -21.22 -26.55
C GLY A 36 -25.02 -21.33 -25.96
N ILE A 37 -24.72 -22.45 -25.29
CA ILE A 37 -23.39 -22.71 -24.74
C ILE A 37 -22.70 -23.76 -25.60
N PRO A 38 -21.58 -23.41 -26.27
CA PRO A 38 -20.77 -24.39 -27.00
C PRO A 38 -19.93 -25.26 -26.08
N GLU A 39 -19.46 -26.39 -26.61
CA GLU A 39 -18.47 -27.27 -25.94
C GLU A 39 -18.96 -27.89 -24.62
N VAL A 40 -20.28 -27.95 -24.38
CA VAL A 40 -20.86 -28.69 -23.25
C VAL A 40 -20.84 -30.16 -23.61
N ASN A 41 -20.20 -30.97 -22.76
CA ASN A 41 -20.20 -32.41 -22.91
C ASN A 41 -21.48 -32.98 -22.29
N VAL A 42 -22.34 -33.55 -23.13
CA VAL A 42 -23.64 -34.11 -22.77
C VAL A 42 -23.54 -35.63 -22.88
N THR A 43 -23.56 -36.33 -21.76
CA THR A 43 -23.34 -37.79 -21.72
C THR A 43 -24.39 -38.51 -20.89
N LEU A 44 -24.71 -39.73 -21.30
CA LEU A 44 -25.43 -40.66 -20.45
C LEU A 44 -24.47 -41.23 -19.40
N LYS A 45 -24.83 -41.08 -18.13
CA LYS A 45 -24.02 -41.50 -17.00
C LYS A 45 -23.72 -43.00 -17.07
N ASP A 46 -22.48 -43.37 -16.81
CA ASP A 46 -21.97 -44.75 -16.86
C ASP A 46 -21.99 -45.39 -18.26
N THR A 47 -22.07 -44.58 -19.33
CA THR A 47 -22.00 -45.02 -20.72
C THR A 47 -20.99 -44.19 -21.53
N TYR A 48 -20.73 -44.59 -22.77
CA TYR A 48 -19.96 -43.79 -23.74
C TYR A 48 -20.87 -42.93 -24.66
N ASP A 49 -22.19 -43.03 -24.50
CA ASP A 49 -23.14 -42.37 -25.37
C ASP A 49 -23.30 -40.90 -24.98
N GLY A 50 -23.03 -40.01 -25.93
CA GLY A 50 -23.09 -38.57 -25.69
C GLY A 50 -22.69 -37.75 -26.90
N ALA A 51 -22.79 -36.43 -26.75
CA ALA A 51 -22.36 -35.45 -27.73
C ALA A 51 -21.83 -34.19 -27.06
N THR A 52 -21.06 -33.42 -27.83
CA THR A 52 -20.65 -32.07 -27.44
C THR A 52 -21.53 -31.05 -28.14
N THR A 53 -21.94 -29.99 -27.44
CA THR A 53 -22.76 -28.94 -28.06
C THR A 53 -22.01 -28.12 -29.11
N ASP A 54 -22.73 -27.73 -30.17
CA ASP A 54 -22.25 -26.84 -31.23
C ASP A 54 -22.15 -25.36 -30.79
N ALA A 55 -21.73 -24.48 -31.70
CA ALA A 55 -21.62 -23.03 -31.48
C ALA A 55 -22.92 -22.35 -30.97
N ASN A 56 -24.08 -22.94 -31.30
CA ASN A 56 -25.41 -22.45 -30.92
C ASN A 56 -25.98 -23.18 -29.70
N GLY A 57 -25.22 -24.09 -29.10
CA GLY A 57 -25.60 -24.89 -27.93
C GLY A 57 -26.45 -26.12 -28.25
N ASN A 58 -26.59 -26.52 -29.52
CA ASN A 58 -27.36 -27.71 -29.88
C ASN A 58 -26.50 -28.96 -29.75
N PHE A 59 -27.10 -30.08 -29.33
CA PHE A 59 -26.46 -31.40 -29.32
C PHE A 59 -27.41 -32.45 -29.89
N SER A 60 -26.84 -33.55 -30.40
CA SER A 60 -27.58 -34.74 -30.80
C SER A 60 -26.67 -35.95 -30.79
N PHE A 61 -27.15 -37.06 -30.23
CA PHE A 61 -26.52 -38.37 -30.32
C PHE A 61 -27.57 -39.48 -30.32
N GLU A 62 -27.14 -40.68 -30.69
CA GLU A 62 -27.98 -41.89 -30.73
C GLU A 62 -27.51 -42.84 -29.62
N THR A 63 -28.46 -43.55 -29.01
CA THR A 63 -28.18 -44.51 -27.92
C THR A 63 -29.04 -45.76 -28.05
N SER A 64 -28.50 -46.91 -27.64
CA SER A 64 -29.24 -48.16 -27.51
C SER A 64 -29.75 -48.43 -26.09
N GLU A 65 -29.41 -47.58 -25.13
CA GLU A 65 -29.82 -47.72 -23.73
C GLU A 65 -31.32 -47.55 -23.57
N LYS A 66 -31.91 -48.24 -22.57
CA LYS A 66 -33.35 -48.22 -22.30
C LYS A 66 -33.64 -47.99 -20.82
N GLY A 67 -34.86 -47.52 -20.54
CA GLY A 67 -35.35 -47.28 -19.19
C GLY A 67 -34.81 -45.98 -18.58
N ILE A 68 -34.85 -45.91 -17.25
CA ILE A 68 -34.48 -44.70 -16.51
C ILE A 68 -32.96 -44.53 -16.53
N GLN A 69 -32.52 -43.45 -17.17
CA GLN A 69 -31.12 -43.07 -17.29
C GLN A 69 -30.89 -41.65 -16.78
N LYS A 70 -29.62 -41.30 -16.55
CA LYS A 70 -29.21 -39.94 -16.16
C LYS A 70 -28.39 -39.30 -17.27
N LEU A 71 -28.87 -38.20 -17.81
CA LEU A 71 -28.15 -37.35 -18.75
C LEU A 71 -27.40 -36.26 -17.99
N THR A 72 -26.08 -36.25 -18.07
CA THR A 72 -25.21 -35.26 -17.43
C THR A 72 -24.75 -34.22 -18.44
N PHE A 73 -24.67 -32.97 -18.00
CA PHE A 73 -24.21 -31.85 -18.82
C PHE A 73 -23.03 -31.22 -18.10
N THR A 74 -21.83 -31.40 -18.64
CA THR A 74 -20.58 -30.97 -18.01
C THR A 74 -19.86 -29.94 -18.85
N HIS A 75 -19.36 -28.87 -18.20
CA HIS A 75 -18.59 -27.82 -18.85
C HIS A 75 -17.66 -27.14 -17.85
N ALA A 76 -16.45 -26.77 -18.26
CA ALA A 76 -15.43 -26.18 -17.38
C ALA A 76 -15.80 -24.84 -16.72
N LYS A 77 -16.87 -24.17 -17.17
CA LYS A 77 -17.34 -22.85 -16.69
C LYS A 77 -18.75 -22.83 -16.11
N TYR A 78 -19.46 -23.96 -16.10
CA TYR A 78 -20.84 -24.01 -15.59
C TYR A 78 -20.96 -25.12 -14.54
N TYR A 79 -21.97 -25.01 -13.68
CA TYR A 79 -22.32 -26.10 -12.79
C TYR A 79 -22.84 -27.28 -13.62
N GLU A 80 -22.35 -28.47 -13.28
CA GLU A 80 -22.90 -29.71 -13.80
C GLU A 80 -24.38 -29.83 -13.42
N ILE A 81 -25.19 -30.25 -14.38
CA ILE A 81 -26.58 -30.64 -14.12
C ILE A 81 -26.75 -32.11 -14.50
N GLU A 82 -27.50 -32.84 -13.69
CA GLU A 82 -27.99 -34.18 -14.03
C GLU A 82 -29.50 -34.07 -14.29
N LYS A 83 -29.97 -34.65 -15.40
CA LYS A 83 -31.40 -34.84 -15.67
C LYS A 83 -31.71 -36.32 -15.76
N GLN A 84 -32.72 -36.75 -15.02
CA GLN A 84 -33.28 -38.08 -15.19
C GLN A 84 -34.17 -38.10 -16.43
N ILE A 85 -33.92 -39.05 -17.33
CA ILE A 85 -34.71 -39.26 -18.56
C ILE A 85 -35.13 -40.73 -18.61
N ASN A 86 -36.28 -41.02 -19.22
CA ASN A 86 -36.73 -42.39 -19.45
C ASN A 86 -36.63 -42.69 -20.93
N ILE A 87 -35.68 -43.53 -21.34
CA ILE A 87 -35.40 -43.83 -22.75
C ILE A 87 -36.30 -44.98 -23.20
N GLU A 88 -37.28 -44.66 -24.06
CA GLU A 88 -38.23 -45.59 -24.67
C GLU A 88 -37.93 -45.75 -26.18
N ASP A 89 -38.89 -46.14 -27.02
CA ASP A 89 -38.70 -46.32 -28.48
C ASP A 89 -39.01 -45.06 -29.30
N LYS A 90 -38.83 -43.86 -28.71
CA LYS A 90 -39.11 -42.57 -29.36
C LYS A 90 -38.00 -41.56 -29.09
N ASP A 91 -37.66 -40.79 -30.12
CA ASP A 91 -36.74 -39.67 -30.04
C ASP A 91 -37.16 -38.65 -28.99
N GLN A 92 -36.17 -38.07 -28.30
CA GLN A 92 -36.40 -37.13 -27.21
C GLN A 92 -35.62 -35.83 -27.41
N THR A 93 -36.27 -34.72 -27.04
CA THR A 93 -35.63 -33.40 -27.01
C THR A 93 -35.50 -32.92 -25.58
N ILE A 94 -34.28 -32.85 -25.07
CA ILE A 94 -33.95 -32.49 -23.69
C ILE A 94 -33.16 -31.19 -23.68
N ASN A 95 -33.81 -30.09 -23.33
CA ASN A 95 -33.14 -28.80 -23.18
C ASN A 95 -32.57 -28.64 -21.77
N ALA A 96 -31.46 -27.92 -21.65
CA ALA A 96 -30.80 -27.63 -20.39
C ALA A 96 -30.50 -26.14 -20.26
N GLU A 97 -30.74 -25.58 -19.07
CA GLU A 97 -30.25 -24.25 -18.71
C GLU A 97 -29.15 -24.42 -17.65
N LEU A 98 -27.92 -24.05 -17.99
CA LEU A 98 -26.78 -24.15 -17.08
C LEU A 98 -26.60 -22.84 -16.31
N LYS A 99 -26.09 -22.94 -15.07
CA LYS A 99 -25.68 -21.78 -14.27
C LYS A 99 -24.17 -21.64 -14.30
N GLU A 100 -23.67 -20.45 -14.60
CA GLU A 100 -22.23 -20.17 -14.61
C GLU A 100 -21.64 -20.44 -13.23
N GLN A 101 -20.51 -21.16 -13.17
CA GLN A 101 -19.82 -21.40 -11.93
C GLN A 101 -18.93 -20.21 -11.59
N ILE A 102 -18.91 -19.86 -10.30
CA ILE A 102 -18.06 -18.78 -9.84
C ILE A 102 -16.63 -19.29 -9.66
N ASN A 103 -15.65 -18.67 -10.33
CA ASN A 103 -14.24 -19.05 -10.26
C ASN A 103 -13.44 -17.99 -9.47
N GLU A 104 -12.53 -18.40 -8.58
CA GLU A 104 -11.76 -17.48 -7.71
C GLU A 104 -10.82 -16.56 -8.52
N ILE A 105 -10.28 -17.08 -9.63
CA ILE A 105 -9.40 -16.31 -10.52
C ILE A 105 -10.22 -15.34 -11.39
N ASP A 106 -11.40 -15.77 -11.84
CA ASP A 106 -12.25 -14.97 -12.72
C ASP A 106 -13.20 -14.05 -11.97
N ALA A 107 -13.43 -14.20 -10.67
CA ALA A 107 -14.33 -13.29 -9.97
C ALA A 107 -13.76 -11.86 -9.92
N VAL A 108 -14.64 -10.86 -9.93
CA VAL A 108 -14.21 -9.49 -9.70
C VAL A 108 -14.00 -9.27 -8.20
N VAL A 109 -12.81 -8.83 -7.80
CA VAL A 109 -12.50 -8.47 -6.40
C VAL A 109 -12.69 -6.98 -6.20
N VAL A 110 -13.18 -6.61 -5.02
CA VAL A 110 -13.44 -5.23 -4.66
C VAL A 110 -12.13 -4.51 -4.29
N SER A 111 -11.73 -3.56 -5.13
CA SER A 111 -10.48 -2.79 -5.02
C SER A 111 -10.69 -1.27 -4.99
N ALA A 112 -11.91 -0.76 -4.74
CA ALA A 112 -12.14 0.69 -4.79
C ALA A 112 -11.27 1.42 -3.74
N GLY A 113 -10.46 2.38 -4.21
CA GLY A 113 -9.52 3.12 -3.37
C GLY A 113 -8.33 2.30 -2.83
N SER A 114 -8.20 1.02 -3.21
CA SER A 114 -7.03 0.19 -2.95
C SER A 114 -6.44 -0.37 -4.24
N ILE A 115 -5.13 -0.59 -4.24
CA ILE A 115 -4.51 -1.31 -5.34
C ILE A 115 -4.57 -2.81 -5.03
N GLU A 116 -5.73 -3.42 -5.27
CA GLU A 116 -5.92 -4.87 -5.11
C GLU A 116 -6.27 -5.50 -6.46
N ALA A 117 -5.68 -6.65 -6.77
CA ALA A 117 -5.98 -7.41 -7.97
C ALA A 117 -6.44 -8.82 -7.61
N SER A 118 -7.50 -9.29 -8.27
CA SER A 118 -8.00 -10.67 -8.13
C SER A 118 -7.02 -11.72 -8.68
N ASP A 119 -6.17 -11.33 -9.64
CA ASP A 119 -5.22 -12.18 -10.33
C ASP A 119 -3.81 -11.56 -10.20
N LYS A 120 -2.84 -12.35 -9.72
CA LYS A 120 -1.44 -11.92 -9.57
C LYS A 120 -0.84 -11.44 -10.90
N LYS A 121 -1.24 -11.99 -12.05
CA LYS A 121 -0.78 -11.53 -13.37
C LYS A 121 -1.34 -10.16 -13.78
N ARG A 122 -2.45 -9.74 -13.15
CA ARG A 122 -3.13 -8.45 -13.38
C ARG A 122 -2.83 -7.43 -12.26
N ALA A 123 -2.00 -7.78 -11.28
CA ALA A 123 -1.59 -6.94 -10.16
C ALA A 123 -0.50 -5.91 -10.51
N THR A 124 -0.42 -5.48 -11.78
CA THR A 124 0.65 -4.61 -12.31
C THR A 124 0.66 -3.22 -11.68
N ALA A 125 -0.41 -2.81 -10.98
CA ALA A 125 -0.46 -1.53 -10.27
C ALA A 125 0.24 -1.55 -8.89
N LEU A 126 0.59 -2.73 -8.36
CA LEU A 126 1.34 -2.85 -7.11
C LEU A 126 2.83 -2.58 -7.35
N LEU A 127 3.47 -1.80 -6.47
CA LEU A 127 4.91 -1.61 -6.50
C LEU A 127 5.58 -2.80 -5.82
N THR A 128 6.42 -3.50 -6.57
CA THR A 128 7.28 -4.55 -6.00
C THR A 128 8.48 -3.95 -5.25
N PRO A 129 9.20 -4.71 -4.41
CA PRO A 129 10.45 -4.23 -3.80
C PRO A 129 11.47 -3.76 -4.84
N ILE A 130 11.60 -4.49 -5.95
CA ILE A 130 12.46 -4.08 -7.06
C ILE A 130 11.96 -2.79 -7.71
N ASP A 131 10.65 -2.57 -7.80
CA ASP A 131 10.11 -1.30 -8.29
C ASP A 131 10.54 -0.12 -7.43
N ILE A 132 10.54 -0.29 -6.11
CA ILE A 132 10.92 0.74 -5.15
C ILE A 132 12.42 1.06 -5.28
N TYR A 133 13.28 0.03 -5.32
CA TYR A 133 14.74 0.24 -5.46
C TYR A 133 15.15 0.87 -6.80
N THR A 134 14.44 0.56 -7.88
CA THR A 134 14.77 1.03 -9.24
C THR A 134 14.10 2.34 -9.61
N THR A 135 13.16 2.86 -8.81
CA THR A 135 12.55 4.18 -9.06
C THR A 135 13.55 5.28 -8.69
N ALA A 136 14.03 6.02 -9.70
CA ALA A 136 14.95 7.13 -9.46
C ALA A 136 14.32 8.18 -8.52
N GLY A 137 15.08 8.64 -7.52
CA GLY A 137 14.60 9.58 -6.49
C GLY A 137 13.73 8.96 -5.38
N ALA A 138 13.50 7.63 -5.37
CA ALA A 138 12.88 6.95 -4.24
C ALA A 138 13.88 6.58 -3.13
N ASP A 139 15.18 6.54 -3.43
CA ASP A 139 16.28 6.21 -2.51
C ASP A 139 16.07 4.90 -1.72
N GLY A 140 15.39 3.92 -2.32
CA GLY A 140 15.06 2.64 -1.67
C GLY A 140 14.02 2.73 -0.54
N GLN A 141 13.33 3.86 -0.38
CA GLN A 141 12.27 4.07 0.60
C GLN A 141 10.89 3.81 -0.01
N ILE A 142 10.03 3.11 0.73
CA ILE A 142 8.67 2.77 0.31
C ILE A 142 7.86 4.05 0.18
N SER A 143 7.92 4.93 1.18
CA SER A 143 7.14 6.18 1.17
C SER A 143 7.50 7.09 -0.02
N SER A 144 8.79 7.24 -0.30
CA SER A 144 9.28 8.04 -1.43
C SER A 144 8.87 7.48 -2.79
N ALA A 145 8.79 6.15 -2.94
CA ALA A 145 8.29 5.52 -4.16
C ALA A 145 6.78 5.73 -4.35
N LEU A 146 6.00 5.68 -3.27
CA LEU A 146 4.55 5.92 -3.31
C LEU A 146 4.21 7.37 -3.72
N ASN A 147 5.11 8.32 -3.51
CA ASN A 147 4.94 9.69 -3.97
C ASN A 147 4.88 9.83 -5.51
N PHE A 148 5.14 8.77 -6.29
CA PHE A 148 4.95 8.74 -7.74
C PHE A 148 3.60 8.12 -8.16
N LEU A 149 2.77 7.69 -7.20
CA LEU A 149 1.41 7.22 -7.42
C LEU A 149 0.42 8.38 -7.34
N PRO A 150 -0.75 8.28 -8.01
CA PRO A 150 -1.75 9.33 -7.92
C PRO A 150 -2.29 9.49 -6.49
N GLY A 151 -2.71 10.71 -6.16
CA GLY A 151 -3.31 11.04 -4.87
C GLY A 151 -2.31 11.28 -3.74
N VAL A 152 -1.02 11.05 -3.95
CA VAL A 152 0.06 11.28 -2.96
C VAL A 152 0.79 12.58 -3.28
N GLN A 153 0.91 13.46 -2.29
CA GLN A 153 1.52 14.79 -2.43
C GLN A 153 3.02 14.74 -2.08
N LYS A 154 3.84 15.49 -2.83
CA LYS A 154 5.26 15.68 -2.52
C LYS A 154 5.40 16.76 -1.43
N VAL A 155 5.68 16.31 -0.21
CA VAL A 155 5.97 17.16 0.95
C VAL A 155 7.39 16.84 1.40
N GLY A 156 8.23 17.87 1.55
CA GLY A 156 9.67 17.70 1.82
C GLY A 156 10.11 18.21 3.19
N GLU A 157 9.24 18.94 3.86
CA GLU A 157 9.48 19.61 5.14
C GLU A 157 8.96 18.84 6.36
N THR A 158 8.21 17.75 6.15
CA THR A 158 7.64 16.89 7.20
C THR A 158 7.47 15.47 6.68
N GLU A 159 7.64 14.48 7.55
CA GLU A 159 7.43 13.07 7.24
C GLU A 159 5.96 12.67 7.06
N GLY A 160 5.72 11.48 6.51
CA GLY A 160 4.38 10.92 6.34
C GLY A 160 3.93 10.77 4.89
N LEU A 161 2.76 10.14 4.72
CA LEU A 161 2.10 9.97 3.43
C LEU A 161 0.92 10.93 3.33
N PHE A 162 1.08 11.99 2.54
CA PHE A 162 0.06 13.02 2.35
C PHE A 162 -0.89 12.62 1.23
N VAL A 163 -2.05 12.10 1.60
CA VAL A 163 -2.98 11.45 0.65
C VAL A 163 -4.26 12.27 0.52
N ARG A 164 -4.61 12.65 -0.71
CA ARG A 164 -5.89 13.32 -1.06
C ARG A 164 -6.26 14.46 -0.10
N GLY A 165 -5.32 15.38 0.11
CA GLY A 165 -5.50 16.55 0.97
C GLY A 165 -5.46 16.27 2.48
N GLY A 166 -5.06 15.07 2.89
CA GLY A 166 -4.78 14.72 4.27
C GLY A 166 -3.32 14.95 4.68
N THR A 167 -3.11 15.08 5.99
CA THR A 167 -1.77 15.20 6.58
C THR A 167 -1.05 13.84 6.56
N GLY A 168 0.26 13.85 6.79
CA GLY A 168 1.05 12.62 6.91
C GLY A 168 0.59 11.67 8.03
N THR A 169 -0.04 12.20 9.09
CA THR A 169 -0.52 11.43 10.26
C THR A 169 -1.90 10.81 10.05
N GLU A 170 -2.64 11.27 9.04
CA GLU A 170 -3.94 10.71 8.62
C GLU A 170 -3.79 9.48 7.71
N SER A 171 -2.56 9.08 7.39
CA SER A 171 -2.25 7.82 6.72
C SER A 171 -1.50 6.90 7.68
N LYS A 172 -1.96 5.65 7.85
CA LYS A 172 -1.32 4.67 8.76
C LYS A 172 -0.63 3.55 8.01
N ILE A 173 0.43 3.04 8.60
CA ILE A 173 1.29 2.01 8.02
C ILE A 173 1.23 0.78 8.93
N PHE A 174 1.04 -0.39 8.33
CA PHE A 174 0.85 -1.67 9.01
C PHE A 174 1.87 -2.70 8.52
N MET A 175 2.35 -3.56 9.41
CA MET A 175 3.20 -4.72 9.09
C MET A 175 2.49 -6.00 9.52
N ASP A 176 2.24 -6.90 8.57
CA ASP A 176 1.54 -8.18 8.82
C ASP A 176 0.19 -8.01 9.57
N GLY A 177 -0.47 -6.86 9.36
CA GLY A 177 -1.75 -6.50 9.99
C GLY A 177 -1.65 -5.66 11.27
N SER A 178 -0.49 -5.63 11.94
CA SER A 178 -0.22 -4.84 13.15
C SER A 178 0.13 -3.40 12.79
N LEU A 179 -0.26 -2.42 13.62
CA LEU A 179 0.09 -1.01 13.43
C LEU A 179 1.58 -0.77 13.69
N ILE A 180 2.23 -0.01 12.79
CA ILE A 180 3.59 0.49 13.01
C ILE A 180 3.50 1.92 13.54
N ASN A 181 3.71 2.09 14.84
CA ASN A 181 3.87 3.42 15.43
C ASN A 181 5.27 3.97 15.11
N ASN A 182 5.35 5.25 14.77
CA ASN A 182 6.61 5.95 14.42
C ASN A 182 7.39 5.28 13.27
N TYR A 183 6.76 5.07 12.12
CA TYR A 183 7.41 4.45 10.95
C TYR A 183 8.63 5.23 10.42
N PHE A 184 8.63 6.56 10.60
CA PHE A 184 9.67 7.47 10.13
C PHE A 184 10.67 7.79 11.25
N SER A 185 11.92 8.09 10.88
CA SER A 185 12.94 8.56 11.82
C SER A 185 12.55 9.90 12.44
N ASN A 186 13.01 10.19 13.65
CA ASN A 186 12.84 11.53 14.23
C ASN A 186 13.49 12.59 13.33
N SER A 187 12.88 13.76 13.30
CA SER A 187 13.23 14.87 12.41
C SER A 187 13.34 16.18 13.17
N VAL A 188 13.90 17.19 12.50
CA VAL A 188 13.95 18.58 12.98
C VAL A 188 13.01 19.43 12.11
N PRO A 189 12.48 20.55 12.61
CA PRO A 189 11.57 21.39 11.83
C PRO A 189 12.14 21.76 10.45
N GLY A 190 11.35 21.53 9.40
CA GLY A 190 11.72 21.85 8.02
C GLY A 190 12.46 20.75 7.26
N ILE A 191 12.84 19.64 7.90
CA ILE A 191 13.44 18.47 7.23
C ILE A 191 12.61 17.22 7.54
N ALA A 192 12.10 16.54 6.51
CA ALA A 192 11.34 15.30 6.69
C ALA A 192 12.19 14.13 7.23
N GLY A 193 11.61 13.33 8.12
CA GLY A 193 12.14 12.03 8.51
C GLY A 193 12.10 11.00 7.38
N ARG A 194 12.92 9.95 7.49
CA ARG A 194 13.06 8.87 6.50
C ARG A 194 12.45 7.56 6.98
N ASP A 195 12.15 6.65 6.05
CA ASP A 195 11.70 5.30 6.38
C ASP A 195 12.75 4.59 7.26
N ARG A 196 12.30 3.98 8.36
CA ARG A 196 13.17 3.21 9.27
C ARG A 196 13.31 1.74 8.84
N PHE A 197 12.39 1.26 7.99
CA PHE A 197 12.29 -0.14 7.59
C PHE A 197 12.90 -0.36 6.21
N ASN A 198 13.74 -1.39 6.08
CA ASN A 198 14.31 -1.75 4.79
C ASN A 198 13.23 -2.35 3.87
N THR A 199 13.16 -1.86 2.63
CA THR A 199 12.24 -2.36 1.60
C THR A 199 12.32 -3.88 1.39
N SER A 200 13.50 -4.50 1.56
CA SER A 200 13.71 -5.95 1.39
C SER A 200 13.04 -6.81 2.47
N LEU A 201 12.60 -6.21 3.57
CA LEU A 201 11.82 -6.90 4.60
C LEU A 201 10.45 -7.35 4.09
N PHE A 202 9.94 -6.65 3.08
CA PHE A 202 8.58 -6.81 2.58
C PHE A 202 8.57 -7.44 1.20
N LYS A 203 7.67 -8.42 1.01
CA LYS A 203 7.44 -9.07 -0.29
C LYS A 203 6.37 -8.36 -1.12
N GLY A 204 5.61 -7.47 -0.49
CA GLY A 204 4.54 -6.71 -1.12
C GLY A 204 4.05 -5.58 -0.23
N ASN A 205 3.44 -4.59 -0.88
CA ASN A 205 2.67 -3.54 -0.24
C ASN A 205 1.30 -3.50 -0.90
N VAL A 206 0.27 -3.23 -0.11
CA VAL A 206 -1.02 -2.77 -0.61
C VAL A 206 -1.14 -1.34 -0.13
N PHE A 207 -1.30 -0.39 -1.05
CA PHE A 207 -1.56 1.00 -0.72
C PHE A 207 -3.02 1.32 -1.03
N SER A 208 -3.71 1.88 -0.05
CA SER A 208 -5.06 2.41 -0.20
C SER A 208 -5.06 3.91 0.05
N SER A 209 -5.50 4.66 -0.97
CA SER A 209 -5.68 6.11 -0.92
C SER A 209 -7.06 6.51 -0.36
N GLY A 210 -7.80 5.55 0.21
CA GLY A 210 -9.11 5.72 0.84
C GLY A 210 -9.99 4.47 0.65
N GLY A 211 -11.09 4.34 1.40
CA GLY A 211 -11.99 3.19 1.22
C GLY A 211 -11.41 1.87 1.77
N TYR A 212 -10.42 1.93 2.66
CA TYR A 212 -9.70 0.75 3.17
C TYR A 212 -10.57 -0.13 4.08
N SER A 213 -10.21 -1.42 4.16
CA SER A 213 -10.94 -2.48 4.89
C SER A 213 -11.19 -2.17 6.37
N ALA A 214 -12.34 -2.58 6.90
CA ALA A 214 -12.75 -2.44 8.31
C ALA A 214 -11.76 -3.06 9.32
N LEU A 215 -10.87 -3.93 8.84
CA LEU A 215 -9.76 -4.46 9.63
C LEU A 215 -8.78 -3.37 10.10
N TYR A 216 -8.74 -2.21 9.45
CA TYR A 216 -7.82 -1.11 9.78
C TYR A 216 -8.61 0.12 10.23
N GLY A 217 -8.02 0.91 11.13
CA GLY A 217 -8.62 2.10 11.73
C GLY A 217 -7.59 3.18 12.06
N GLN A 218 -8.03 4.22 12.78
CA GLN A 218 -7.19 5.34 13.22
C GLN A 218 -6.48 6.11 12.09
N ALA A 219 -7.13 6.24 10.93
CA ALA A 219 -6.61 6.98 9.78
C ALA A 219 -7.73 7.73 9.03
N LEU A 220 -7.57 9.01 8.73
CA LEU A 220 -8.60 9.78 8.01
C LEU A 220 -8.41 9.80 6.49
N SER A 221 -7.29 9.32 5.97
CA SER A 221 -6.92 9.52 4.56
C SER A 221 -6.49 8.23 3.85
N GLY A 222 -5.51 7.50 4.38
CA GLY A 222 -4.96 6.33 3.69
C GLY A 222 -4.44 5.23 4.61
N ALA A 223 -4.16 4.08 4.02
CA ALA A 223 -3.55 2.95 4.70
C ALA A 223 -2.51 2.27 3.80
N LEU A 224 -1.33 1.98 4.35
CA LEU A 224 -0.28 1.20 3.71
C LEU A 224 -0.10 -0.11 4.47
N MET A 225 -0.40 -1.22 3.82
CA MET A 225 -0.31 -2.56 4.39
C MET A 225 0.91 -3.26 3.81
N LEU A 226 1.90 -3.51 4.65
CA LEU A 226 3.16 -4.15 4.28
C LEU A 226 3.15 -5.61 4.73
N GLU A 227 3.46 -6.52 3.81
CA GLU A 227 3.58 -7.95 4.10
C GLU A 227 5.05 -8.35 4.19
N SER A 228 5.46 -8.89 5.34
CA SER A 228 6.84 -9.33 5.49
C SER A 228 7.10 -10.64 4.74
N VAL A 229 8.35 -10.84 4.31
CA VAL A 229 8.81 -12.09 3.67
C VAL A 229 8.57 -13.29 4.62
N ASP A 230 8.05 -14.41 4.09
CA ASP A 230 7.74 -15.60 4.90
C ASP A 230 8.96 -16.49 5.16
N LEU A 231 9.69 -16.88 4.13
CA LEU A 231 11.01 -17.49 4.22
C LEU A 231 11.86 -16.96 3.07
N PRO A 232 13.16 -16.72 3.28
CA PRO A 232 14.07 -16.43 2.17
C PRO A 232 14.23 -17.68 1.29
N ASP A 233 14.51 -17.49 0.00
CA ASP A 233 14.69 -18.61 -0.94
C ASP A 233 15.95 -19.44 -0.64
N GLN A 234 17.00 -18.76 -0.16
CA GLN A 234 18.27 -19.36 0.21
C GLN A 234 19.00 -18.53 1.26
N SER A 235 20.03 -19.11 1.86
CA SER A 235 20.87 -18.41 2.83
C SER A 235 21.72 -17.35 2.15
N SER A 236 21.80 -16.15 2.72
CA SER A 236 22.55 -15.03 2.17
C SER A 236 23.47 -14.39 3.20
N TYR A 237 24.54 -13.77 2.69
CA TYR A 237 25.26 -12.72 3.39
C TYR A 237 25.27 -11.50 2.48
N ASP A 238 24.84 -10.36 2.99
CA ASP A 238 24.69 -9.15 2.20
C ASP A 238 25.55 -8.04 2.83
N PHE A 239 26.26 -7.31 1.99
CA PHE A 239 27.09 -6.18 2.40
C PHE A 239 26.79 -5.00 1.49
N GLY A 240 26.53 -3.83 2.09
CA GLY A 240 26.34 -2.59 1.36
C GLY A 240 27.32 -1.54 1.84
N VAL A 241 27.92 -0.84 0.89
CA VAL A 241 28.87 0.24 1.16
C VAL A 241 28.58 1.42 0.27
N SER A 242 28.62 2.61 0.88
CA SER A 242 28.43 3.91 0.25
C SER A 242 29.22 4.94 1.03
N PRO A 243 29.60 6.08 0.43
CA PRO A 243 30.14 7.23 1.18
C PRO A 243 29.26 7.69 2.36
N ILE A 244 27.97 7.35 2.38
CA ILE A 244 27.04 7.73 3.44
C ILE A 244 26.64 6.60 4.40
N PHE A 245 26.94 5.34 4.09
CA PHE A 245 26.62 4.22 4.98
C PHE A 245 27.49 2.99 4.76
N LEU A 246 27.54 2.17 5.80
CA LEU A 246 28.07 0.83 5.77
C LEU A 246 27.03 -0.10 6.43
N ASN A 247 26.65 -1.17 5.78
CA ASN A 247 25.73 -2.17 6.35
C ASN A 247 26.15 -3.59 6.02
N GLY A 248 25.88 -4.50 6.96
CA GLY A 248 26.08 -5.93 6.79
C GLY A 248 24.89 -6.69 7.34
N SER A 249 24.47 -7.75 6.66
CA SER A 249 23.40 -8.62 7.12
C SER A 249 23.62 -10.06 6.70
N PHE A 250 22.95 -10.98 7.39
CA PHE A 250 22.87 -12.36 6.94
C PHE A 250 21.44 -12.88 7.10
N GLN A 251 21.11 -13.84 6.26
CA GLN A 251 19.90 -14.65 6.38
C GLN A 251 20.27 -16.11 6.27
N LYS A 252 19.78 -16.93 7.20
CA LYS A 252 19.99 -18.37 7.22
C LYS A 252 18.66 -19.09 7.09
N LEU A 253 18.56 -19.93 6.07
CA LEU A 253 17.47 -20.89 5.88
C LEU A 253 17.95 -22.26 6.34
N ASN A 254 17.16 -22.91 7.21
CA ASN A 254 17.45 -24.28 7.63
C ASN A 254 17.36 -25.26 6.44
N LYS A 255 18.07 -26.40 6.52
CA LYS A 255 18.09 -27.47 5.53
C LYS A 255 16.68 -27.95 5.15
N ASP A 256 15.79 -28.07 6.13
CA ASP A 256 14.41 -28.52 5.93
C ASP A 256 13.47 -27.44 5.35
N LYS A 257 13.99 -26.22 5.11
CA LYS A 257 13.24 -25.06 4.58
C LYS A 257 11.95 -24.75 5.36
N ASN A 258 11.97 -24.99 6.67
CA ASN A 258 10.85 -24.75 7.57
C ASN A 258 11.13 -23.65 8.60
N SER A 259 12.36 -23.14 8.69
CA SER A 259 12.71 -22.03 9.57
C SER A 259 13.83 -21.18 8.98
N SER A 260 13.82 -19.89 9.31
CA SER A 260 14.90 -18.96 8.96
C SER A 260 15.17 -17.96 10.07
N TYR A 261 16.41 -17.49 10.17
CA TYR A 261 16.78 -16.37 11.02
C TYR A 261 17.80 -15.49 10.33
N GLY A 262 17.82 -14.21 10.70
CA GLY A 262 18.79 -13.27 10.19
C GLY A 262 18.94 -12.06 11.08
N ALA A 263 20.01 -11.32 10.85
CA ALA A 263 20.27 -10.05 11.50
C ALA A 263 20.98 -9.10 10.54
N SER A 264 20.80 -7.81 10.78
CA SER A 264 21.50 -6.73 10.09
C SER A 264 22.06 -5.73 11.10
N LEU A 265 23.17 -5.09 10.72
CA LEU A 265 23.72 -3.93 11.41
C LEU A 265 24.14 -2.91 10.37
N GLY A 266 23.90 -1.63 10.65
CA GLY A 266 24.21 -0.54 9.76
C GLY A 266 24.63 0.73 10.50
N TYR A 267 25.54 1.47 9.91
CA TYR A 267 25.92 2.81 10.32
C TYR A 267 25.80 3.76 9.14
N SER A 268 25.24 4.93 9.38
CA SER A 268 25.09 5.99 8.38
C SER A 268 25.67 7.30 8.89
N ASN A 269 26.31 8.06 7.99
CA ASN A 269 26.90 9.35 8.31
C ASN A 269 27.01 10.21 7.03
N LEU A 270 26.40 11.39 7.04
CA LEU A 270 26.37 12.29 5.88
C LEU A 270 27.54 13.28 5.81
N ASN A 271 28.47 13.28 6.78
CA ASN A 271 29.54 14.28 6.91
C ASN A 271 30.40 14.40 5.64
N LEU A 272 30.80 13.26 5.06
CA LEU A 272 31.58 13.28 3.80
C LEU A 272 30.81 13.96 2.66
N MET A 273 29.50 13.77 2.56
CA MET A 273 28.70 14.43 1.53
C MET A 273 28.57 15.92 1.77
N GLN A 274 28.49 16.36 3.03
CA GLN A 274 28.48 17.78 3.38
C GLN A 274 29.73 18.51 2.89
N GLN A 275 30.88 17.84 2.85
CA GLN A 275 32.14 18.42 2.36
C GLN A 275 32.20 18.47 0.82
N ILE A 276 31.45 17.61 0.13
CA ILE A 276 31.48 17.47 -1.33
C ILE A 276 30.38 18.31 -2.01
N PHE A 277 29.19 18.41 -1.41
CA PHE A 277 28.07 19.15 -1.99
C PHE A 277 27.81 20.48 -1.27
N ASN A 278 27.23 21.42 -2.01
CA ASN A 278 26.73 22.67 -1.46
C ASN A 278 25.34 22.45 -0.86
N PHE A 279 25.29 22.19 0.45
CA PHE A 279 24.04 22.07 1.19
C PHE A 279 23.41 23.45 1.41
N ASN A 280 22.09 23.52 1.29
CA ASN A 280 21.29 24.66 1.73
C ASN A 280 21.14 24.69 3.27
N ALA A 281 21.24 23.53 3.92
CA ALA A 281 21.15 23.39 5.37
C ALA A 281 22.54 23.52 6.02
N GLY A 282 22.68 24.42 7.00
CA GLY A 282 23.90 24.60 7.78
C GLY A 282 24.04 23.52 8.86
N PHE A 283 24.44 22.30 8.49
CA PHE A 283 24.63 21.24 9.48
C PHE A 283 25.84 21.52 10.38
N ILE A 284 25.60 21.60 11.69
CA ILE A 284 26.64 21.57 12.73
C ILE A 284 26.95 20.13 13.16
N ASP A 285 25.92 19.28 13.16
CA ASP A 285 26.06 17.83 13.29
C ASP A 285 25.39 17.19 12.05
N ALA A 286 26.21 16.70 11.12
CA ALA A 286 25.70 16.01 9.94
C ALA A 286 24.83 14.80 10.36
N PRO A 287 23.73 14.52 9.65
CA PRO A 287 22.88 13.37 9.93
C PRO A 287 23.71 12.08 10.05
N ASN A 288 23.64 11.45 11.21
CA ASN A 288 24.33 10.20 11.49
C ASN A 288 23.50 9.31 12.41
N GLY A 289 23.72 8.01 12.33
CA GLY A 289 22.92 7.05 13.09
C GLY A 289 23.38 5.62 12.94
N PHE A 290 23.06 4.83 13.95
CA PHE A 290 23.25 3.39 13.98
C PHE A 290 21.89 2.69 13.92
N ASN A 291 21.79 1.61 13.17
CA ASN A 291 20.61 0.76 13.11
C ASN A 291 21.00 -0.72 13.18
N GLY A 292 20.08 -1.53 13.71
CA GLY A 292 20.21 -2.98 13.71
C GLY A 292 18.84 -3.65 13.73
N ASP A 293 18.73 -4.78 13.07
CA ASP A 293 17.52 -5.61 13.10
C ASP A 293 17.83 -7.10 13.22
N ALA A 294 16.84 -7.84 13.70
CA ALA A 294 16.86 -9.29 13.77
C ALA A 294 15.48 -9.85 13.43
N ASN A 295 15.45 -11.01 12.79
CA ASN A 295 14.22 -11.68 12.42
C ASN A 295 14.34 -13.19 12.59
N PHE A 296 13.20 -13.81 12.88
CA PHE A 296 13.06 -15.26 12.95
C PHE A 296 11.70 -15.68 12.40
N ARG A 297 11.68 -16.76 11.62
CA ARG A 297 10.48 -17.23 10.93
C ARG A 297 10.41 -18.75 11.02
N ILE A 298 9.26 -19.29 11.39
CA ILE A 298 8.98 -20.72 11.41
C ILE A 298 7.73 -20.98 10.57
N LYS A 299 7.82 -21.96 9.67
CA LYS A 299 6.69 -22.57 8.99
C LYS A 299 6.14 -23.72 9.84
N THR A 300 4.86 -23.67 10.14
CA THR A 300 4.19 -24.72 10.91
C THR A 300 3.97 -25.97 10.06
N LYS A 301 3.71 -27.13 10.69
CA LYS A 301 3.43 -28.38 9.98
C LYS A 301 2.23 -28.31 9.03
N SER A 302 1.23 -27.47 9.32
CA SER A 302 0.05 -27.27 8.46
C SER A 302 0.22 -26.16 7.42
N GLY A 303 1.44 -25.62 7.26
CA GLY A 303 1.75 -24.59 6.26
C GLY A 303 1.46 -23.15 6.69
N GLY A 304 1.15 -22.92 7.97
CA GLY A 304 1.11 -21.59 8.56
C GLY A 304 2.50 -21.05 8.90
N PHE A 305 2.55 -19.86 9.49
CA PHE A 305 3.79 -19.17 9.84
C PHE A 305 3.72 -18.50 11.20
N PHE A 306 4.85 -18.53 11.90
CA PHE A 306 5.17 -17.69 13.04
C PHE A 306 6.36 -16.82 12.64
N LYS A 307 6.24 -15.49 12.72
CA LYS A 307 7.29 -14.54 12.32
C LYS A 307 7.53 -13.53 13.43
N TYR A 308 8.79 -13.33 13.76
CA TYR A 308 9.28 -12.27 14.63
C TYR A 308 10.21 -11.35 13.84
N TYR A 309 10.07 -10.05 14.05
CA TYR A 309 10.96 -9.02 13.57
C TYR A 309 11.18 -7.99 14.67
N GLY A 310 12.43 -7.60 14.92
CA GLY A 310 12.79 -6.54 15.86
C GLY A 310 13.86 -5.64 15.27
N MET A 311 13.76 -4.33 15.50
CA MET A 311 14.73 -3.34 15.05
C MET A 311 14.98 -2.30 16.13
N PHE A 312 16.17 -1.70 16.11
CA PHE A 312 16.47 -0.49 16.84
C PHE A 312 17.28 0.46 15.97
N ASP A 313 17.09 1.76 16.19
CA ASP A 313 17.87 2.79 15.52
C ASP A 313 18.10 3.99 16.44
N THR A 314 19.17 4.71 16.14
CA THR A 314 19.50 5.99 16.75
C THR A 314 19.82 6.97 15.64
N ASN A 315 19.45 8.23 15.81
CA ASN A 315 19.80 9.29 14.88
C ASN A 315 20.19 10.58 15.58
N ARG A 316 21.11 11.32 14.98
CA ARG A 316 21.56 12.63 15.44
C ARG A 316 21.65 13.58 14.26
N ILE A 317 21.22 14.81 14.47
CA ILE A 317 21.26 15.89 13.48
C ILE A 317 21.29 17.22 14.22
N GLY A 318 22.08 18.17 13.70
CA GLY A 318 22.21 19.49 14.26
C GLY A 318 22.26 20.52 13.15
N ILE A 319 21.45 21.56 13.25
CA ILE A 319 21.31 22.62 12.24
C ILE A 319 21.57 23.96 12.90
N ARG A 320 22.31 24.81 12.18
CA ARG A 320 22.50 26.24 12.44
C ARG A 320 22.01 27.02 11.23
N THR A 321 21.02 27.87 11.43
CA THR A 321 20.42 28.72 10.40
C THR A 321 20.46 30.17 10.84
N GLU A 322 20.53 31.10 9.89
CA GLU A 322 20.35 32.53 10.19
C GLU A 322 19.04 32.76 10.94
N SER A 323 19.11 33.58 11.98
CA SER A 323 17.92 33.91 12.77
C SER A 323 17.00 34.85 12.01
N LEU A 324 15.71 34.52 12.00
CA LEU A 324 14.68 35.45 11.54
C LEU A 324 14.41 36.55 12.56
N GLU A 325 14.70 36.31 13.84
CA GLU A 325 14.54 37.31 14.88
C GLU A 325 15.76 38.26 14.88
N PRO A 326 15.54 39.59 14.83
CA PRO A 326 16.59 40.58 14.62
C PRO A 326 17.58 40.69 15.78
N GLU A 327 17.23 40.21 16.97
CA GLU A 327 18.07 40.26 18.15
C GLU A 327 19.16 39.18 18.21
N TYR A 328 19.08 38.15 17.37
CA TYR A 328 20.01 37.03 17.28
C TYR A 328 20.61 36.91 15.87
N ASP A 329 21.81 36.32 15.78
CA ASP A 329 22.48 36.07 14.50
C ASP A 329 22.06 34.71 13.93
N PHE A 330 22.00 33.67 14.78
CA PHE A 330 21.65 32.31 14.38
C PHE A 330 20.65 31.64 15.33
N SER A 331 19.88 30.70 14.78
CA SER A 331 19.07 29.72 15.50
C SER A 331 19.67 28.34 15.32
N LEU A 332 19.77 27.59 16.42
CA LEU A 332 20.35 26.26 16.47
C LEU A 332 19.30 25.25 16.92
N VAL A 333 19.25 24.12 16.23
CA VAL A 333 18.40 22.98 16.59
C VAL A 333 19.23 21.71 16.57
N LYS A 334 19.23 20.96 17.67
CA LYS A 334 19.88 19.64 17.77
C LYS A 334 18.83 18.59 18.11
N LEU A 335 18.92 17.43 17.48
CA LEU A 335 18.08 16.27 17.74
C LEU A 335 18.94 15.07 18.10
N LYS A 336 18.49 14.33 19.11
CA LYS A 336 18.90 12.95 19.36
C LYS A 336 17.65 12.08 19.42
N GLY A 337 17.51 11.16 18.47
CA GLY A 337 16.42 10.20 18.44
C GLY A 337 16.90 8.79 18.80
N LYS A 338 16.00 8.03 19.44
CA LYS A 338 16.18 6.60 19.70
C LYS A 338 14.85 5.89 19.49
N ASN A 339 14.88 4.82 18.71
CA ASN A 339 13.67 4.08 18.39
C ASN A 339 13.90 2.59 18.46
N THR A 340 12.85 1.86 18.84
CA THR A 340 12.77 0.41 18.65
C THR A 340 11.38 0.02 18.18
N TYR A 341 11.31 -1.04 17.39
CA TYR A 341 10.06 -1.64 16.94
C TYR A 341 10.19 -3.16 16.92
N HIS A 342 9.20 -3.85 17.47
CA HIS A 342 9.10 -5.29 17.49
C HIS A 342 7.73 -5.71 16.97
N ASN A 343 7.69 -6.75 16.13
CA ASN A 343 6.47 -7.32 15.59
C ASN A 343 6.53 -8.84 15.68
N LEU A 344 5.47 -9.43 16.23
CA LEU A 344 5.24 -10.85 16.26
C LEU A 344 3.94 -11.13 15.49
N SER A 345 3.98 -12.05 14.54
CA SER A 345 2.81 -12.46 13.78
C SER A 345 2.69 -13.98 13.69
N PHE A 346 1.45 -14.46 13.77
CA PHE A 346 1.09 -15.86 13.68
C PHE A 346 -0.07 -16.00 12.70
N LYS A 347 0.12 -16.82 11.68
CA LYS A 347 -0.88 -17.09 10.64
C LYS A 347 -1.04 -18.60 10.48
N GLN A 348 -2.22 -19.12 10.76
CA GLN A 348 -2.43 -20.57 10.76
C GLN A 348 -3.86 -20.93 10.37
N LYS A 349 -3.98 -21.96 9.53
CA LYS A 349 -5.27 -22.55 9.19
C LYS A 349 -5.65 -23.62 10.19
N PHE A 350 -6.86 -23.53 10.75
CA PHE A 350 -7.50 -24.49 11.63
C PHE A 350 -8.82 -24.95 10.99
N GLY A 351 -8.78 -26.08 10.27
CA GLY A 351 -9.94 -26.55 9.50
C GLY A 351 -10.37 -25.55 8.43
N LYS A 352 -11.59 -25.01 8.53
CA LYS A 352 -12.14 -24.01 7.60
C LYS A 352 -11.77 -22.56 7.96
N TYR A 353 -11.15 -22.35 9.12
CA TYR A 353 -10.81 -21.04 9.66
C TYR A 353 -9.33 -20.73 9.44
N LEU A 354 -9.00 -19.49 9.11
CA LEU A 354 -7.64 -18.97 9.09
C LEU A 354 -7.53 -17.94 10.21
N LEU A 355 -6.68 -18.21 11.20
CA LEU A 355 -6.36 -17.28 12.27
C LEU A 355 -5.13 -16.46 11.85
N ASN A 356 -5.24 -15.14 11.91
CA ASN A 356 -4.13 -14.20 11.87
C ASN A 356 -4.10 -13.47 13.21
N ALA A 357 -3.08 -13.72 14.02
CA ALA A 357 -2.86 -13.02 15.28
C ALA A 357 -1.51 -12.28 15.22
N GLY A 358 -1.46 -11.07 15.72
CA GLY A 358 -0.26 -10.25 15.71
C GLY A 358 -0.18 -9.35 16.93
N THR A 359 1.04 -9.02 17.33
CA THR A 359 1.30 -7.99 18.32
C THR A 359 2.54 -7.21 17.93
N SER A 360 2.54 -5.90 18.19
CA SER A 360 3.71 -5.06 18.02
C SER A 360 3.97 -4.20 19.25
N TYR A 361 5.24 -3.86 19.44
CA TYR A 361 5.70 -2.92 20.45
C TYR A 361 6.60 -1.89 19.78
N SER A 362 6.40 -0.61 20.10
CA SER A 362 7.27 0.47 19.64
C SER A 362 7.61 1.40 20.78
N TYR A 363 8.88 1.79 20.83
CA TYR A 363 9.35 2.90 21.64
C TYR A 363 10.01 3.94 20.75
N ASN A 364 9.73 5.21 21.01
CA ASN A 364 10.28 6.35 20.29
C ASN A 364 10.62 7.46 21.30
N GLN A 365 11.88 7.87 21.32
CA GLN A 365 12.36 9.03 22.07
C GLN A 365 12.90 10.07 21.10
N SER A 366 12.43 11.31 21.25
CA SER A 366 12.90 12.48 20.52
C SER A 366 13.35 13.54 21.52
N ASP A 367 14.67 13.77 21.61
CA ASP A 367 15.29 14.83 22.41
C ASP A 367 15.69 15.98 21.47
N LEU A 368 14.85 17.01 21.41
CA LEU A 368 15.08 18.23 20.64
C LEU A 368 15.59 19.34 21.55
N LYS A 369 16.66 20.01 21.14
CA LYS A 369 17.28 21.13 21.85
C LYS A 369 17.33 22.34 20.92
N PHE A 370 16.82 23.46 21.40
CA PHE A 370 16.76 24.74 20.69
C PHE A 370 17.63 25.76 21.42
N SER A 371 18.44 26.51 20.69
CA SER A 371 19.18 27.66 21.23
C SER A 371 19.34 28.74 20.15
N THR A 372 19.76 29.92 20.57
CA THR A 372 20.11 31.03 19.67
C THR A 372 21.56 31.44 19.89
N GLU A 373 22.12 32.15 18.93
CA GLU A 373 23.49 32.65 18.99
C GLU A 373 23.51 34.15 18.69
N LYS A 374 24.29 34.90 19.45
CA LYS A 374 24.51 36.33 19.26
C LYS A 374 25.96 36.67 19.59
N ASN A 375 26.68 37.35 18.69
CA ASN A 375 28.09 37.68 18.84
C ASN A 375 28.94 36.45 19.25
N ASP A 376 28.73 35.32 18.56
CA ASP A 376 29.38 34.02 18.84
C ASP A 376 29.11 33.42 20.24
N VAL A 377 28.17 33.98 21.00
CA VAL A 377 27.73 33.44 22.30
C VAL A 377 26.41 32.70 22.15
N GLN A 378 26.41 31.41 22.47
CA GLN A 378 25.20 30.57 22.46
C GLN A 378 24.37 30.80 23.72
N SER A 379 23.04 30.91 23.56
CA SER A 379 22.08 30.93 24.66
C SER A 379 21.96 29.56 25.36
N ASN A 380 21.31 29.55 26.53
CA ASN A 380 20.84 28.32 27.15
C ASN A 380 19.94 27.51 26.21
N GLU A 381 20.03 26.19 26.29
CA GLU A 381 19.21 25.27 25.49
C GLU A 381 17.82 25.13 26.10
N SER A 382 16.78 25.32 25.29
CA SER A 382 15.41 24.88 25.59
C SER A 382 15.22 23.46 25.06
N GLN A 383 14.75 22.54 25.92
CA GLN A 383 14.58 21.14 25.58
C GLN A 383 13.10 20.80 25.37
N VAL A 384 12.83 20.03 24.32
CA VAL A 384 11.57 19.35 24.03
C VAL A 384 11.86 17.86 24.01
N LEU A 385 11.52 17.17 25.10
CA LEU A 385 11.70 15.72 25.22
C LEU A 385 10.35 15.04 25.05
N ASN A 386 10.24 14.17 24.04
CA ASN A 386 9.05 13.36 23.80
C ASN A 386 9.42 11.88 23.84
N ASP A 387 8.82 11.13 24.76
CA ASP A 387 8.96 9.69 24.89
C ASP A 387 7.60 9.01 24.67
N GLY A 388 7.54 8.04 23.76
CA GLY A 388 6.33 7.31 23.42
C GLY A 388 6.53 5.81 23.50
N ASN A 389 5.60 5.11 24.15
CA ASN A 389 5.51 3.66 24.23
C ASN A 389 4.17 3.22 23.64
N TYR A 390 4.20 2.26 22.72
CA TYR A 390 3.02 1.80 22.01
C TYR A 390 2.99 0.28 21.98
N ILE A 391 1.84 -0.31 22.28
CA ILE A 391 1.59 -1.75 22.18
C ILE A 391 0.34 -1.95 21.34
N ASN A 392 0.43 -2.78 20.31
CA ASN A 392 -0.70 -3.23 19.51
C ASN A 392 -0.89 -4.73 19.71
N PHE A 393 -2.14 -5.17 19.81
CA PHE A 393 -2.53 -6.56 19.70
C PHE A 393 -3.71 -6.66 18.74
N LYS A 394 -3.68 -7.64 17.85
CA LYS A 394 -4.75 -7.85 16.87
C LYS A 394 -4.95 -9.33 16.58
N ALA A 395 -6.20 -9.76 16.55
CA ALA A 395 -6.58 -11.10 16.12
C ALA A 395 -7.72 -11.02 15.11
N VAL A 396 -7.57 -11.75 14.01
CA VAL A 396 -8.53 -11.84 12.91
C VAL A 396 -8.75 -13.30 12.57
N VAL A 397 -10.01 -13.70 12.49
CA VAL A 397 -10.42 -15.03 12.01
C VAL A 397 -11.13 -14.85 10.68
N ASP A 398 -10.61 -15.50 9.65
CA ASP A 398 -11.22 -15.56 8.33
C ASP A 398 -11.87 -16.94 8.13
N ARG A 399 -13.08 -16.96 7.57
CA ARG A 399 -13.78 -18.17 7.13
C ARG A 399 -14.21 -17.99 5.68
N LYS A 400 -13.66 -18.81 4.79
CA LYS A 400 -14.22 -18.94 3.43
C LYS A 400 -15.56 -19.68 3.51
N ILE A 401 -16.61 -19.05 2.99
CA ILE A 401 -17.96 -19.65 2.97
C ILE A 401 -18.13 -20.43 1.66
N ASN A 402 -17.72 -19.85 0.52
CA ASN A 402 -17.77 -20.45 -0.83
C ASN A 402 -16.44 -20.23 -1.58
N LYS A 403 -16.41 -20.38 -2.92
CA LYS A 403 -15.21 -20.15 -3.75
C LYS A 403 -14.69 -18.70 -3.67
N ILE A 404 -15.57 -17.71 -3.47
CA ILE A 404 -15.19 -16.28 -3.47
C ILE A 404 -15.72 -15.46 -2.30
N SER A 405 -16.70 -15.96 -1.55
CA SER A 405 -17.22 -15.26 -0.37
C SER A 405 -16.43 -15.63 0.87
N ALA A 406 -16.05 -14.62 1.64
CA ALA A 406 -15.29 -14.78 2.87
C ALA A 406 -15.89 -13.89 3.97
N LEU A 407 -15.92 -14.43 5.19
CA LEU A 407 -16.28 -13.69 6.39
C LEU A 407 -15.03 -13.50 7.24
N ARG A 408 -14.80 -12.28 7.69
CA ARG A 408 -13.65 -11.90 8.51
C ARG A 408 -14.15 -11.18 9.75
N GLY A 409 -13.68 -11.58 10.91
CA GLY A 409 -14.04 -10.95 12.17
C GLY A 409 -12.84 -10.89 13.09
N GLY A 410 -12.74 -9.84 13.90
CA GLY A 410 -11.59 -9.69 14.77
C GLY A 410 -11.73 -8.56 15.77
N PHE A 411 -10.70 -8.45 16.59
CA PHE A 411 -10.54 -7.38 17.54
C PHE A 411 -9.10 -6.86 17.53
N GLU A 412 -8.94 -5.62 17.99
CA GLU A 412 -7.66 -4.93 18.04
C GLU A 412 -7.60 -4.04 19.29
N LEU A 413 -6.47 -4.10 19.99
CA LEU A 413 -6.16 -3.27 21.14
C LEU A 413 -4.92 -2.44 20.81
N ASN A 414 -5.02 -1.11 20.93
CA ASN A 414 -3.91 -0.18 20.76
C ASN A 414 -3.71 0.59 22.07
N TYR A 415 -2.64 0.30 22.79
CA TYR A 415 -2.22 1.06 23.96
C TYR A 415 -1.12 2.06 23.57
N ALA A 416 -1.28 3.32 23.96
CA ALA A 416 -0.31 4.38 23.79
C ALA A 416 -0.07 5.05 25.15
N GLN A 417 1.20 5.26 25.49
CA GLN A 417 1.62 6.09 26.59
C GLN A 417 2.72 7.03 26.10
N GLU A 418 2.47 8.33 26.19
CA GLU A 418 3.39 9.35 25.71
C GLU A 418 3.60 10.43 26.76
N THR A 419 4.86 10.80 26.97
CA THR A 419 5.23 11.93 27.82
C THR A 419 5.93 12.99 27.00
N LEU A 420 5.48 14.23 27.14
CA LEU A 420 6.11 15.41 26.54
C LEU A 420 6.51 16.36 27.65
N ASN A 421 7.80 16.70 27.72
CA ASN A 421 8.35 17.64 28.69
C ASN A 421 8.96 18.83 27.91
N VAL A 422 8.40 20.01 28.10
CA VAL A 422 8.85 21.28 27.50
C VAL A 422 8.83 22.36 28.58
N GLY A 423 9.99 22.64 29.18
CA GLY A 423 10.05 23.55 30.33
C GLY A 423 9.16 23.07 31.48
N GLU A 424 8.18 23.89 31.84
CA GLU A 424 7.18 23.59 32.88
C GLU A 424 5.97 22.80 32.35
N VAL A 425 5.80 22.73 31.03
CA VAL A 425 4.72 21.95 30.41
C VAL A 425 5.13 20.48 30.39
N ASN A 426 4.55 19.72 31.31
CA ASN A 426 4.68 18.28 31.39
C ASN A 426 3.33 17.64 31.03
N LYS A 427 3.33 16.85 29.98
CA LYS A 427 2.15 16.13 29.51
C LYS A 427 2.37 14.64 29.65
N ASN A 428 1.35 13.93 30.12
CA ASN A 428 1.28 12.48 30.14
C ASN A 428 -0.02 12.04 29.48
N TYR A 429 0.07 11.51 28.26
CA TYR A 429 -1.05 10.96 27.52
C TYR A 429 -1.05 9.45 27.65
N ARG A 430 -2.21 8.88 27.99
CA ARG A 430 -2.43 7.44 28.02
C ARG A 430 -3.76 7.15 27.36
N ASP A 431 -3.76 6.23 26.41
CA ASP A 431 -4.98 5.74 25.80
C ASP A 431 -4.88 4.26 25.45
N LEU A 432 -5.96 3.54 25.71
CA LEU A 432 -6.26 2.23 25.18
C LEU A 432 -7.45 2.36 24.22
N ILE A 433 -7.18 2.17 22.94
CA ILE A 433 -8.21 2.07 21.90
C ILE A 433 -8.56 0.60 21.73
N SER A 434 -9.78 0.23 22.11
CA SER A 434 -10.32 -1.12 21.96
C SER A 434 -11.25 -1.16 20.75
N SER A 435 -11.01 -2.08 19.84
CA SER A 435 -11.74 -2.15 18.56
C SER A 435 -12.26 -3.56 18.30
N ALA A 436 -13.46 -3.63 17.71
CA ALA A 436 -14.03 -4.85 17.15
C ALA A 436 -14.49 -4.57 15.73
N PHE A 437 -14.31 -5.53 14.83
CA PHE A 437 -14.67 -5.37 13.42
C PHE A 437 -15.13 -6.67 12.80
N MET A 438 -15.95 -6.52 11.76
CA MET A 438 -16.45 -7.60 10.94
C MET A 438 -16.55 -7.12 9.50
N GLU A 439 -16.14 -7.96 8.55
CA GLU A 439 -16.16 -7.66 7.13
C GLU A 439 -16.52 -8.93 6.35
N THR A 440 -17.31 -8.78 5.30
CA THR A 440 -17.67 -9.88 4.40
C THR A 440 -17.45 -9.49 2.95
N ASP A 441 -16.84 -10.41 2.20
CA ASP A 441 -16.78 -10.40 0.75
C ASP A 441 -17.98 -11.21 0.22
N LEU A 442 -18.80 -10.59 -0.62
CA LEU A 442 -20.00 -11.17 -1.21
C LEU A 442 -19.85 -11.25 -2.71
N GLY A 443 -19.66 -12.48 -3.20
CA GLY A 443 -19.59 -12.78 -4.60
C GLY A 443 -20.92 -13.20 -5.19
N PHE A 444 -21.62 -12.29 -5.87
CA PHE A 444 -22.93 -12.60 -6.46
C PHE A 444 -22.80 -13.28 -7.83
N SER A 445 -21.79 -12.92 -8.62
CA SER A 445 -21.44 -13.58 -9.90
C SER A 445 -19.98 -13.30 -10.29
N ASN A 446 -19.50 -13.87 -11.40
CA ASN A 446 -18.18 -13.51 -11.96
C ASN A 446 -18.07 -12.02 -12.35
N HIS A 447 -19.20 -11.32 -12.46
CA HIS A 447 -19.28 -9.92 -12.88
C HIS A 447 -19.62 -8.94 -11.75
N LEU A 448 -20.11 -9.40 -10.60
CA LEU A 448 -20.59 -8.52 -9.54
C LEU A 448 -20.16 -9.06 -8.17
N SER A 449 -19.48 -8.21 -7.40
CA SER A 449 -19.14 -8.46 -6.01
C SER A 449 -19.35 -7.23 -5.14
N ALA A 450 -19.59 -7.45 -3.86
CA ALA A 450 -19.65 -6.41 -2.85
C ALA A 450 -18.79 -6.77 -1.64
N LYS A 451 -18.37 -5.75 -0.91
CA LYS A 451 -17.68 -5.85 0.38
C LYS A 451 -18.42 -4.98 1.37
N ILE A 452 -18.80 -5.55 2.51
CA ILE A 452 -19.52 -4.84 3.57
C ILE A 452 -18.74 -5.06 4.86
N GLY A 453 -18.44 -3.97 5.55
CA GLY A 453 -17.70 -4.02 6.82
C GLY A 453 -18.21 -3.01 7.83
N VAL A 454 -17.99 -3.32 9.09
CA VAL A 454 -18.22 -2.40 10.21
C VAL A 454 -17.09 -2.53 11.20
N ARG A 455 -16.67 -1.39 11.74
CA ARG A 455 -15.69 -1.31 12.83
C ARG A 455 -16.26 -0.44 13.94
N ALA A 456 -16.14 -0.87 15.18
CA ALA A 456 -16.44 -0.07 16.35
C ALA A 456 -15.14 0.11 17.15
N GLU A 457 -14.90 1.32 17.64
CA GLU A 457 -13.73 1.65 18.47
C GLU A 457 -14.16 2.43 19.70
N ASN A 458 -13.57 2.12 20.85
CA ASN A 458 -13.71 2.88 22.09
C ASN A 458 -12.32 3.39 22.51
N SER A 459 -12.22 4.69 22.81
CA SER A 459 -11.01 5.30 23.37
C SER A 459 -11.22 5.56 24.85
N SER A 460 -10.32 5.04 25.68
CA SER A 460 -10.30 5.30 27.12
C SER A 460 -9.97 6.76 27.46
N TYR A 461 -9.16 7.43 26.63
CA TYR A 461 -8.79 8.83 26.82
C TYR A 461 -9.95 9.77 26.53
N LEU A 462 -10.64 9.56 25.40
CA LEU A 462 -11.81 10.37 25.04
C LEU A 462 -13.06 9.96 25.83
N ASN A 463 -13.07 8.75 26.41
CA ASN A 463 -14.23 8.09 26.99
C ASN A 463 -15.43 8.07 26.04
N LYS A 464 -15.17 7.77 24.76
CA LYS A 464 -16.16 7.79 23.66
C LYS A 464 -16.01 6.58 22.77
N THR A 465 -17.10 6.24 22.09
CA THR A 465 -17.18 5.14 21.13
C THR A 465 -17.63 5.64 19.77
N ASN A 466 -17.01 5.16 18.70
CA ASN A 466 -17.43 5.41 17.33
C ASN A 466 -17.83 4.10 16.61
N ILE A 467 -18.63 4.24 15.54
CA ILE A 467 -19.02 3.14 14.64
C ILE A 467 -18.78 3.58 13.20
N ALA A 468 -18.04 2.76 12.47
CA ALA A 468 -17.53 3.03 11.13
C ALA A 468 -18.01 1.96 10.13
N PRO A 469 -19.21 2.11 9.55
CA PRO A 469 -19.68 1.26 8.45
C PRO A 469 -18.92 1.58 7.16
N ARG A 470 -18.70 0.54 6.35
CA ARG A 470 -18.00 0.60 5.06
C ARG A 470 -18.67 -0.32 4.06
N PHE A 471 -18.78 0.16 2.83
CA PHE A 471 -19.43 -0.54 1.73
C PHE A 471 -18.63 -0.32 0.45
N ALA A 472 -18.44 -1.37 -0.33
CA ALA A 472 -17.87 -1.24 -1.65
C ALA A 472 -18.49 -2.25 -2.62
N LEU A 473 -18.64 -1.85 -3.87
CA LEU A 473 -19.25 -2.61 -4.96
C LEU A 473 -18.28 -2.64 -6.13
N ALA A 474 -18.12 -3.79 -6.77
CA ALA A 474 -17.34 -3.92 -7.99
C ALA A 474 -18.15 -4.64 -9.08
N TYR A 475 -18.12 -4.09 -10.29
CA TYR A 475 -18.80 -4.63 -11.45
C TYR A 475 -17.85 -4.75 -12.64
N ARG A 476 -17.84 -5.92 -13.30
CA ARG A 476 -17.04 -6.15 -14.50
C ARG A 476 -17.83 -5.77 -15.74
N LEU A 477 -17.42 -4.66 -16.37
CA LEU A 477 -18.02 -4.14 -17.60
C LEU A 477 -17.65 -4.99 -18.82
N ALA A 478 -16.41 -5.49 -18.87
CA ALA A 478 -15.90 -6.38 -19.91
C ALA A 478 -14.73 -7.23 -19.35
N LYS A 479 -14.21 -8.19 -20.14
CA LYS A 479 -13.15 -9.13 -19.73
C LYS A 479 -11.99 -8.48 -18.93
N ASP A 480 -11.58 -7.29 -19.35
CA ASP A 480 -10.44 -6.56 -18.78
C ASP A 480 -10.85 -5.24 -18.12
N TRP A 481 -12.14 -4.88 -18.14
CA TRP A 481 -12.66 -3.61 -17.62
C TRP A 481 -13.51 -3.84 -16.37
N THR A 482 -13.15 -3.17 -15.29
CA THR A 482 -13.87 -3.22 -14.01
C THR A 482 -14.19 -1.80 -13.57
N THR A 483 -15.39 -1.59 -13.06
CA THR A 483 -15.76 -0.38 -12.32
C THR A 483 -16.05 -0.73 -10.88
N SER A 484 -15.79 0.20 -9.97
CA SER A 484 -16.10 0.02 -8.56
C SER A 484 -16.51 1.33 -7.91
N PHE A 485 -17.28 1.21 -6.84
CA PHE A 485 -17.70 2.29 -5.98
C PHE A 485 -17.44 1.91 -4.53
N ALA A 486 -16.90 2.82 -3.73
CA ALA A 486 -16.75 2.65 -2.28
C ALA A 486 -17.27 3.86 -1.51
N TYR A 487 -17.88 3.55 -0.37
CA TYR A 487 -18.30 4.48 0.65
C TYR A 487 -17.83 3.98 2.03
N GLY A 488 -17.42 4.89 2.91
CA GLY A 488 -17.11 4.51 4.28
C GLY A 488 -16.89 5.69 5.22
N LEU A 489 -17.11 5.42 6.51
CA LEU A 489 -16.73 6.32 7.60
C LEU A 489 -15.38 5.88 8.19
N PHE A 490 -14.57 6.86 8.56
CA PHE A 490 -13.25 6.67 9.14
C PHE A 490 -13.05 7.65 10.28
N PHE A 491 -12.41 7.18 11.35
CA PHE A 491 -12.18 7.94 12.58
C PHE A 491 -10.72 7.86 12.99
N GLN A 492 -10.27 8.90 13.69
CA GLN A 492 -8.95 8.97 14.29
C GLN A 492 -9.01 9.84 15.55
N ASN A 493 -8.26 9.48 16.58
CA ASN A 493 -8.11 10.36 17.74
C ASN A 493 -7.37 11.66 17.37
N PRO A 494 -7.59 12.75 18.12
CA PRO A 494 -6.71 13.92 18.07
C PRO A 494 -5.23 13.51 18.20
N GLU A 495 -4.33 14.17 17.45
CA GLU A 495 -2.91 13.89 17.62
C GLU A 495 -2.47 14.29 19.02
N SER A 496 -1.83 13.36 19.70
CA SER A 496 -1.39 13.50 21.09
C SER A 496 -0.58 14.79 21.31
N LYS A 497 0.29 15.21 20.38
CA LYS A 497 1.11 16.43 20.50
C LYS A 497 0.31 17.72 20.71
N TYR A 498 -0.98 17.74 20.37
CA TYR A 498 -1.87 18.89 20.59
C TYR A 498 -2.66 18.79 21.91
N ILE A 499 -2.61 17.65 22.58
CA ILE A 499 -3.36 17.38 23.80
C ILE A 499 -2.56 17.88 25.01
N ASN A 500 -2.49 19.20 25.16
CA ASN A 500 -1.71 19.88 26.21
C ASN A 500 -2.61 20.66 27.20
N SER A 501 -3.93 20.50 27.10
CA SER A 501 -4.92 21.16 27.96
C SER A 501 -6.09 20.22 28.28
N SER A 502 -6.96 20.61 29.20
CA SER A 502 -8.18 19.87 29.59
C SER A 502 -9.35 20.05 28.62
N ALA A 503 -9.08 20.34 27.34
CA ALA A 503 -10.12 20.50 26.33
C ALA A 503 -10.98 19.23 26.18
N ASN A 504 -12.29 19.39 26.10
CA ASN A 504 -13.21 18.29 25.82
C ASN A 504 -13.17 17.96 24.33
N LEU A 505 -12.35 16.99 23.95
CA LEU A 505 -12.14 16.59 22.56
C LEU A 505 -13.01 15.38 22.17
N ASP A 506 -13.15 15.17 20.87
CA ASP A 506 -13.79 14.01 20.26
C ASP A 506 -12.89 13.38 19.18
N PHE A 507 -13.32 12.23 18.67
CA PHE A 507 -12.76 11.65 17.45
C PHE A 507 -12.86 12.66 16.30
N GLN A 508 -11.85 12.69 15.45
CA GLN A 508 -11.94 13.33 14.15
C GLN A 508 -12.52 12.34 13.15
N LYS A 509 -13.27 12.83 12.16
CA LYS A 509 -14.02 12.00 11.21
C LYS A 509 -13.76 12.36 9.76
N SER A 510 -13.69 11.34 8.90
CA SER A 510 -13.79 11.51 7.46
C SER A 510 -14.77 10.53 6.81
N GLN A 511 -15.42 10.98 5.75
CA GLN A 511 -16.36 10.20 4.93
C GLN A 511 -15.81 10.12 3.51
N HIS A 512 -15.61 8.93 2.98
CA HIS A 512 -15.04 8.75 1.65
C HIS A 512 -16.12 8.28 0.67
N TYR A 513 -16.10 8.85 -0.53
CA TYR A 513 -16.87 8.42 -1.70
C TYR A 513 -15.88 8.27 -2.84
N ILE A 514 -15.75 7.07 -3.39
CA ILE A 514 -14.73 6.76 -4.38
C ILE A 514 -15.40 6.02 -5.53
N PHE A 515 -15.20 6.49 -6.75
CA PHE A 515 -15.62 5.82 -7.96
C PHE A 515 -14.39 5.55 -8.84
N GLN A 516 -14.26 4.33 -9.33
CA GLN A 516 -13.11 3.89 -10.10
C GLN A 516 -13.56 3.16 -11.37
N ILE A 517 -12.80 3.37 -12.45
CA ILE A 517 -12.83 2.55 -13.65
C ILE A 517 -11.40 2.11 -13.94
N GLN A 518 -11.19 0.82 -14.11
CA GLN A 518 -9.88 0.26 -14.42
C GLN A 518 -9.93 -0.71 -15.59
N ARG A 519 -8.87 -0.67 -16.40
CA ARG A 519 -8.56 -1.70 -17.38
C ARG A 519 -7.26 -2.38 -16.97
N ALA A 520 -7.32 -3.69 -16.71
CA ALA A 520 -6.15 -4.47 -16.31
C ALA A 520 -5.96 -5.65 -17.26
N THR A 521 -4.83 -5.65 -17.97
CA THR A 521 -4.40 -6.73 -18.84
C THR A 521 -2.99 -7.18 -18.44
N ASP A 522 -2.54 -8.31 -18.97
CA ASP A 522 -1.18 -8.79 -18.72
C ASP A 522 -0.13 -7.72 -19.12
N GLY A 523 0.63 -7.24 -18.13
CA GLY A 523 1.67 -6.21 -18.31
C GLY A 523 1.19 -4.76 -18.49
N ARG A 524 -0.12 -4.47 -18.44
CA ARG A 524 -0.64 -3.09 -18.59
C ARG A 524 -1.79 -2.79 -17.62
N SER A 525 -1.80 -1.59 -17.06
CA SER A 525 -2.83 -1.11 -16.14
C SER A 525 -3.22 0.32 -16.47
N LEU A 526 -4.51 0.56 -16.68
CA LEU A 526 -5.11 1.89 -16.74
C LEU A 526 -6.11 2.02 -15.60
N ARG A 527 -6.01 3.09 -14.82
CA ARG A 527 -6.97 3.41 -13.76
C ARG A 527 -7.37 4.87 -13.86
N PHE A 528 -8.67 5.11 -13.90
CA PHE A 528 -9.28 6.40 -13.66
C PHE A 528 -10.07 6.32 -12.35
N GLU A 529 -9.97 7.35 -11.53
CA GLU A 529 -10.63 7.40 -10.24
C GLU A 529 -11.11 8.83 -9.94
N ALA A 530 -12.31 8.93 -9.39
CA ALA A 530 -12.88 10.16 -8.87
C ALA A 530 -13.21 9.96 -7.40
N PHE A 531 -12.90 10.95 -6.57
CA PHE A 531 -13.15 10.87 -5.14
C PHE A 531 -13.75 12.15 -4.58
N TYR A 532 -14.52 11.98 -3.51
CA TYR A 532 -14.96 13.05 -2.62
C TYR A 532 -14.77 12.57 -1.18
N LYS A 533 -14.12 13.40 -0.37
CA LYS A 533 -13.86 13.17 1.03
C LYS A 533 -14.40 14.34 1.83
N LYS A 534 -15.29 14.07 2.78
CA LYS A 534 -15.80 15.08 3.72
C LYS A 534 -15.11 14.90 5.06
N TYR A 535 -14.69 15.99 5.68
CA TYR A 535 -14.17 16.01 7.04
C TYR A 535 -15.16 16.68 7.97
N ASP A 536 -15.36 16.07 9.13
CA ASP A 536 -16.16 16.60 10.23
C ASP A 536 -15.35 16.44 11.53
N GLU A 537 -15.63 17.29 12.53
CA GLU A 537 -15.05 17.20 13.88
C GLU A 537 -13.52 17.29 13.95
N LEU A 538 -12.90 18.04 13.03
CA LEU A 538 -11.46 18.28 13.05
C LEU A 538 -11.07 19.15 14.24
N ILE A 539 -9.90 18.88 14.82
CA ILE A 539 -9.43 19.67 15.97
C ILE A 539 -9.05 21.09 15.53
N LYS A 540 -9.29 22.06 16.43
CA LYS A 540 -8.83 23.44 16.35
C LYS A 540 -7.74 23.69 17.38
N THR A 541 -6.66 24.33 16.97
CA THR A 541 -5.48 24.57 17.80
C THR A 541 -5.15 26.06 17.90
N GLN A 542 -4.51 26.45 18.99
CA GLN A 542 -3.97 27.79 19.21
C GLN A 542 -2.56 27.68 19.77
N ASN A 543 -1.72 28.68 19.48
CA ASN A 543 -0.39 28.76 20.07
C ASN A 543 -0.52 29.28 21.50
N ILE A 544 0.14 28.60 22.44
CA ILE A 544 0.33 29.04 23.81
C ILE A 544 1.82 29.30 24.04
N ASN A 545 2.12 30.38 24.76
CA ASN A 545 3.46 30.66 25.27
C ASN A 545 3.48 30.26 26.75
N PRO A 546 4.20 29.20 27.13
CA PRO A 546 4.16 28.71 28.50
C PRO A 546 4.82 29.65 29.52
N ASN A 547 5.76 30.53 29.13
CA ASN A 547 6.39 31.50 30.04
C ASN A 547 7.06 32.68 29.27
N SER A 548 7.33 33.81 29.95
CA SER A 548 8.09 34.96 29.43
C SER A 548 9.56 34.65 29.12
N ASN A 549 10.10 33.58 29.71
CA ASN A 549 11.49 33.13 29.53
C ASN A 549 11.64 32.03 28.46
N GLN A 550 10.56 31.68 27.74
CA GLN A 550 10.58 30.66 26.70
C GLN A 550 10.11 31.22 25.37
N ASN A 551 10.97 31.14 24.35
CA ASN A 551 10.68 31.65 23.02
C ASN A 551 9.94 30.63 22.12
N GLN A 552 9.74 29.39 22.58
CA GLN A 552 9.12 28.32 21.78
C GLN A 552 7.60 28.25 22.03
N GLN A 553 6.83 28.49 20.97
CA GLN A 553 5.37 28.35 20.97
C GLN A 553 4.97 26.88 20.90
N ILE A 554 3.98 26.48 21.71
CA ILE A 554 3.39 25.14 21.66
C ILE A 554 1.95 25.27 21.17
N GLN A 555 1.52 24.38 20.28
CA GLN A 555 0.11 24.31 19.89
C GLN A 555 -0.69 23.45 20.86
N THR A 556 -1.86 23.94 21.28
CA THR A 556 -2.81 23.21 22.10
C THR A 556 -4.16 23.14 21.41
N ALA A 557 -4.77 21.96 21.37
CA ALA A 557 -6.14 21.76 20.89
C ALA A 557 -7.13 22.29 21.93
N PHE A 558 -8.17 22.98 21.46
CA PHE A 558 -9.18 23.58 22.33
C PHE A 558 -10.63 23.15 22.03
N ASN A 559 -10.92 22.63 20.83
CA ASN A 559 -12.20 21.99 20.47
C ASN A 559 -12.09 21.14 19.18
N ASN A 560 -13.20 20.52 18.77
CA ASN A 560 -13.38 19.76 17.52
C ASN A 560 -14.34 20.46 16.52
N ASN A 561 -14.36 21.79 16.46
CA ASN A 561 -15.32 22.50 15.60
C ASN A 561 -14.91 22.58 14.12
N GLY A 562 -13.75 22.02 13.77
CA GLY A 562 -13.21 22.06 12.41
C GLY A 562 -13.95 21.12 11.45
N ASN A 563 -13.91 21.46 10.16
CA ASN A 563 -14.55 20.70 9.09
C ASN A 563 -13.80 20.90 7.76
N GLY A 564 -14.21 20.21 6.70
CA GLY A 564 -13.63 20.45 5.39
C GLY A 564 -14.02 19.42 4.34
N PHE A 565 -13.40 19.52 3.17
CA PHE A 565 -13.52 18.52 2.13
C PHE A 565 -12.24 18.40 1.30
N ALA A 566 -12.10 17.28 0.60
CA ALA A 566 -11.14 17.08 -0.48
C ALA A 566 -11.81 16.31 -1.61
N LYS A 567 -11.68 16.76 -2.85
CA LYS A 567 -12.28 16.14 -4.03
C LYS A 567 -11.34 16.20 -5.22
N GLY A 568 -11.46 15.27 -6.13
CA GLY A 568 -10.49 15.19 -7.21
C GLY A 568 -10.71 14.06 -8.19
N ILE A 569 -9.85 14.06 -9.21
CA ILE A 569 -9.73 12.99 -10.19
C ILE A 569 -8.28 12.55 -10.30
N GLU A 570 -8.09 11.26 -10.56
CA GLU A 570 -6.80 10.60 -10.61
C GLU A 570 -6.74 9.71 -11.85
N LEU A 571 -5.60 9.75 -12.54
CA LEU A 571 -5.28 8.89 -13.67
C LEU A 571 -3.96 8.18 -13.38
N PHE A 572 -3.92 6.88 -13.64
CA PHE A 572 -2.71 6.08 -13.59
C PHE A 572 -2.65 5.16 -14.81
N TRP A 573 -1.52 5.20 -15.50
CA TRP A 573 -1.22 4.34 -16.63
C TRP A 573 0.14 3.70 -16.40
N ARG A 574 0.24 2.37 -16.44
CA ARG A 574 1.49 1.61 -16.43
C ARG A 574 1.51 0.63 -17.58
N ASP A 575 2.64 0.53 -18.25
CA ASP A 575 2.83 -0.32 -19.42
C ASP A 575 4.24 -0.89 -19.46
N LYS A 576 4.29 -2.23 -19.51
CA LYS A 576 5.51 -3.04 -19.59
C LYS A 576 5.68 -3.74 -20.94
N LYS A 577 4.77 -3.50 -21.90
CA LYS A 577 4.67 -4.30 -23.12
C LYS A 577 4.88 -3.54 -24.42
N THR A 578 4.52 -2.26 -24.47
CA THR A 578 4.59 -1.50 -25.74
C THR A 578 6.01 -1.34 -26.25
N PHE A 579 6.97 -1.20 -25.34
CA PHE A 579 8.38 -1.09 -25.68
C PHE A 579 9.15 -2.19 -24.97
N GLU A 580 9.97 -2.92 -25.73
CA GLU A 580 10.78 -4.01 -25.19
C GLU A 580 11.75 -3.49 -24.11
N ASN A 581 11.80 -4.17 -22.97
CA ASN A 581 12.67 -3.85 -21.83
C ASN A 581 12.42 -2.47 -21.21
N ILE A 582 11.23 -1.89 -21.41
CA ILE A 582 10.83 -0.62 -20.78
C ILE A 582 9.56 -0.81 -19.96
N ASP A 583 9.67 -0.55 -18.66
CA ASP A 583 8.55 -0.41 -17.74
C ASP A 583 8.38 1.09 -17.43
N TYR A 584 7.25 1.65 -17.82
CA TYR A 584 6.94 3.04 -17.51
C TYR A 584 5.56 3.20 -16.94
N TRP A 585 5.39 4.23 -16.12
CA TRP A 585 4.08 4.68 -15.68
C TRP A 585 3.98 6.19 -15.59
N ILE A 586 2.76 6.67 -15.77
CA ILE A 586 2.38 8.07 -15.68
C ILE A 586 1.22 8.15 -14.69
N SER A 587 1.33 9.06 -13.74
CA SER A 587 0.26 9.40 -12.81
C SER A 587 -0.08 10.88 -12.90
N TYR A 588 -1.37 11.17 -12.80
CA TYR A 588 -1.91 12.52 -12.71
C TYR A 588 -2.93 12.57 -11.58
N SER A 589 -2.92 13.65 -10.83
CA SER A 589 -3.90 13.92 -9.78
C SER A 589 -4.32 15.38 -9.84
N PHE A 590 -5.63 15.61 -9.86
CA PHE A 590 -6.27 16.89 -9.58
C PHE A 590 -6.89 16.84 -8.18
N LEU A 591 -6.59 17.84 -7.35
CA LEU A 591 -7.06 17.94 -5.96
C LEU A 591 -7.58 19.34 -5.66
N ASP A 592 -8.86 19.43 -5.31
CA ASP A 592 -9.48 20.58 -4.68
C ASP A 592 -9.78 20.26 -3.22
N SER A 593 -9.21 21.00 -2.28
CA SER A 593 -9.33 20.74 -0.85
C SER A 593 -9.40 22.05 -0.08
N LYS A 594 -10.32 22.12 0.89
CA LYS A 594 -10.45 23.20 1.85
C LYS A 594 -10.79 22.64 3.22
N ARG A 595 -10.12 23.14 4.26
CA ARG A 595 -10.27 22.67 5.63
C ARG A 595 -10.25 23.85 6.58
N ASP A 596 -11.17 23.87 7.52
CA ASP A 596 -11.08 24.64 8.74
C ASP A 596 -10.54 23.71 9.83
N PHE A 597 -9.21 23.69 10.03
CA PHE A 597 -8.55 22.72 10.91
C PHE A 597 -7.29 23.30 11.55
N LEU A 598 -6.85 22.71 12.66
CA LEU A 598 -5.72 23.21 13.45
C LEU A 598 -5.85 24.72 13.71
N ASN A 599 -4.78 25.47 13.45
CA ASN A 599 -4.71 26.90 13.71
C ASN A 599 -5.37 27.76 12.62
N TYR A 600 -6.01 27.18 11.61
CA TYR A 600 -6.61 28.00 10.55
C TYR A 600 -7.71 28.90 11.13
N PRO A 601 -7.81 30.19 10.76
CA PRO A 601 -8.88 31.05 11.28
C PRO A 601 -10.25 30.77 10.66
N PHE A 602 -10.26 30.18 9.46
CA PHE A 602 -11.44 29.76 8.71
C PHE A 602 -11.03 28.68 7.70
N SER A 603 -11.95 28.27 6.83
CA SER A 603 -11.67 27.24 5.82
C SER A 603 -10.65 27.71 4.77
N LEU A 604 -9.45 27.12 4.79
CA LEU A 604 -8.37 27.41 3.85
C LEU A 604 -7.95 26.17 3.08
N LYS A 605 -7.33 26.38 1.91
CA LYS A 605 -6.68 25.30 1.19
C LYS A 605 -5.43 24.85 1.96
N PRO A 606 -5.25 23.56 2.29
CA PRO A 606 -4.09 23.11 3.04
C PRO A 606 -2.76 23.49 2.37
N ASN A 607 -1.79 23.95 3.16
CA ASN A 607 -0.46 24.35 2.69
C ASN A 607 0.40 23.21 2.13
N PHE A 608 -0.04 21.96 2.27
CA PHE A 608 0.59 20.77 1.70
C PHE A 608 -0.14 20.20 0.48
N ALA A 609 -1.24 20.82 0.03
CA ALA A 609 -2.07 20.32 -1.07
C ALA A 609 -1.81 21.05 -2.39
N SER A 610 -1.11 20.40 -3.33
CA SER A 610 -0.98 20.87 -4.71
C SER A 610 -2.20 20.49 -5.54
N GLU A 611 -2.65 21.44 -6.36
CA GLU A 611 -3.89 21.32 -7.16
C GLU A 611 -3.76 20.35 -8.32
N HIS A 612 -2.60 20.35 -8.99
CA HIS A 612 -2.26 19.45 -10.07
C HIS A 612 -0.90 18.85 -9.76
N THR A 613 -0.81 17.53 -9.85
CA THR A 613 0.45 16.78 -9.73
C THR A 613 0.54 15.81 -10.89
N ILE A 614 1.68 15.82 -11.58
CA ILE A 614 2.03 14.86 -12.64
C ILE A 614 3.32 14.17 -12.20
N SER A 615 3.34 12.84 -12.28
CA SER A 615 4.57 12.07 -12.16
C SER A 615 4.72 11.11 -13.31
N ALA A 616 5.94 10.97 -13.82
CA ALA A 616 6.30 10.00 -14.84
C ALA A 616 7.53 9.23 -14.38
N VAL A 617 7.52 7.91 -14.53
CA VAL A 617 8.66 7.05 -14.26
C VAL A 617 8.87 6.14 -15.45
N ALA A 618 10.12 5.99 -15.86
CA ALA A 618 10.52 5.07 -16.92
C ALA A 618 11.77 4.32 -16.50
N LYS A 619 11.77 3.02 -16.69
CA LYS A 619 12.87 2.13 -16.35
C LYS A 619 13.21 1.31 -17.55
N ARG A 620 14.48 1.24 -17.89
CA ARG A 620 14.97 0.42 -18.98
C ARG A 620 16.16 -0.38 -18.53
N PHE A 621 16.07 -1.70 -18.66
CA PHE A 621 17.24 -2.56 -18.51
C PHE A 621 17.86 -2.84 -19.87
N ILE A 622 19.18 -2.73 -19.95
CA ILE A 622 19.94 -2.99 -21.18
C ILE A 622 20.80 -4.23 -20.92
N PRO A 623 20.34 -5.44 -21.30
CA PRO A 623 21.03 -6.69 -20.98
C PRO A 623 22.49 -6.73 -21.45
N LYS A 624 22.77 -6.18 -22.65
CA LYS A 624 24.13 -6.10 -23.21
C LYS A 624 25.09 -5.30 -22.32
N TRP A 625 24.60 -4.28 -21.65
CA TRP A 625 25.39 -3.44 -20.73
C TRP A 625 25.31 -3.94 -19.29
N LYS A 626 24.38 -4.85 -19.00
CA LYS A 626 24.02 -5.27 -17.63
C LYS A 626 23.65 -4.09 -16.75
N THR A 627 23.06 -3.06 -17.35
CA THR A 627 22.77 -1.77 -16.70
C THR A 627 21.29 -1.44 -16.82
N GLY A 628 20.66 -1.16 -15.68
CA GLY A 628 19.36 -0.50 -15.61
C GLY A 628 19.54 1.01 -15.64
N VAL A 629 18.82 1.70 -16.53
CA VAL A 629 18.75 3.16 -16.61
C VAL A 629 17.32 3.56 -16.25
N ASN A 630 17.16 4.34 -15.19
CA ASN A 630 15.84 4.72 -14.68
C ASN A 630 15.73 6.23 -14.57
N LEU A 631 14.57 6.74 -14.96
CA LEU A 631 14.23 8.15 -14.96
C LEU A 631 12.93 8.33 -14.17
N SER A 632 12.84 9.41 -13.40
CA SER A 632 11.56 9.88 -12.89
C SER A 632 11.46 11.39 -13.00
N TYR A 633 10.26 11.89 -13.25
CA TYR A 633 9.96 13.32 -13.26
C TYR A 633 8.71 13.58 -12.44
N THR A 634 8.71 14.67 -11.69
CA THR A 634 7.52 15.15 -10.97
C THR A 634 7.36 16.64 -11.16
N TYR A 635 6.15 17.04 -11.57
CA TYR A 635 5.68 18.42 -11.58
C TYR A 635 4.51 18.53 -10.59
N ALA A 636 4.51 19.55 -9.75
CA ALA A 636 3.34 19.90 -8.95
C ALA A 636 3.12 21.41 -8.96
N LYS A 637 1.88 21.82 -9.23
CA LYS A 637 1.48 23.23 -9.18
C LYS A 637 1.71 23.77 -7.77
N GLY A 638 2.23 24.99 -7.67
CA GLY A 638 2.51 25.67 -6.42
C GLY A 638 1.33 25.63 -5.45
N ARG A 639 1.57 25.13 -4.25
CA ARG A 639 0.59 25.10 -3.14
C ARG A 639 0.62 26.42 -2.36
N PRO A 640 -0.44 26.76 -1.61
CA PRO A 640 -0.46 27.99 -0.82
C PRO A 640 0.47 27.90 0.40
N PHE A 641 0.86 29.04 0.95
CA PHE A 641 1.49 29.14 2.27
C PHE A 641 0.79 30.21 3.09
N TYR A 642 0.82 30.06 4.42
CA TYR A 642 0.22 31.00 5.36
C TYR A 642 1.14 31.20 6.56
N ASP A 643 1.24 32.44 7.01
CA ASP A 643 1.82 32.84 8.28
C ASP A 643 0.67 33.08 9.27
N ILE A 644 0.43 32.11 10.15
CA ILE A 644 -0.69 32.12 11.08
C ILE A 644 -0.17 32.24 12.50
N VAL A 645 -0.67 33.24 13.23
CA VAL A 645 -0.36 33.45 14.64
C VAL A 645 -1.62 33.54 15.48
N THR A 646 -1.49 33.31 16.78
CA THR A 646 -2.54 33.55 17.76
C THR A 646 -2.36 34.93 18.38
N GLN A 647 -3.38 35.79 18.27
CA GLN A 647 -3.46 37.11 18.92
C GLN A 647 -4.80 37.21 19.66
N ASN A 648 -4.77 37.59 20.94
CA ASN A 648 -5.97 37.67 21.78
C ASN A 648 -6.83 36.39 21.72
N ASN A 649 -6.18 35.23 21.80
CA ASN A 649 -6.80 33.89 21.68
C ASN A 649 -7.54 33.62 20.36
N MET A 650 -7.27 34.41 19.32
CA MET A 650 -7.78 34.18 17.98
C MET A 650 -6.62 33.98 17.00
N ASN A 651 -6.76 32.99 16.12
CA ASN A 651 -5.80 32.84 15.04
C ASN A 651 -6.08 33.88 13.96
N ILE A 652 -5.02 34.46 13.39
CA ILE A 652 -5.11 35.39 12.27
C ILE A 652 -4.04 35.06 11.24
N ILE A 653 -4.33 35.34 9.96
CA ILE A 653 -3.34 35.29 8.88
C ILE A 653 -2.62 36.64 8.84
N ARG A 654 -1.30 36.60 8.99
CA ARG A 654 -0.42 37.76 8.85
C ARG A 654 0.03 37.96 7.40
N THR A 655 0.36 36.87 6.75
CA THR A 655 0.87 36.81 5.38
C THR A 655 0.36 35.54 4.71
N GLU A 656 0.00 35.63 3.44
CA GLU A 656 -0.33 34.46 2.63
C GLU A 656 0.17 34.63 1.19
N GLY A 657 0.30 33.52 0.49
CA GLY A 657 0.69 33.54 -0.91
C GLY A 657 0.74 32.15 -1.49
N LYS A 658 1.40 32.03 -2.65
CA LYS A 658 1.54 30.77 -3.38
C LYS A 658 3.01 30.49 -3.63
N LEU A 659 3.42 29.25 -3.39
CA LEU A 659 4.76 28.79 -3.74
C LEU A 659 4.92 28.73 -5.26
N LYS A 660 6.16 28.76 -5.72
CA LYS A 660 6.46 28.38 -7.10
C LYS A 660 6.14 26.91 -7.34
N ASP A 661 5.96 26.56 -8.60
CA ASP A 661 5.73 25.17 -8.99
C ASP A 661 6.94 24.28 -8.65
N TYR A 662 6.65 23.11 -8.11
CA TYR A 662 7.64 22.08 -7.81
C TYR A 662 7.99 21.33 -9.08
N ASN A 663 9.29 21.08 -9.28
CA ASN A 663 9.80 20.27 -10.38
C ASN A 663 10.98 19.43 -9.89
N ALA A 664 11.06 18.16 -10.27
CA ALA A 664 12.26 17.35 -10.03
C ALA A 664 12.41 16.28 -11.09
N LEU A 665 13.57 16.25 -11.75
CA LEU A 665 14.00 15.18 -12.64
C LEU A 665 15.04 14.34 -11.91
N ASN A 666 14.83 13.03 -11.76
CA ASN A 666 15.76 12.13 -11.12
C ASN A 666 16.22 11.07 -12.11
N LEU A 667 17.48 10.66 -11.99
CA LEU A 667 18.13 9.68 -12.86
C LEU A 667 18.86 8.65 -12.00
N SER A 668 18.79 7.37 -12.35
CA SER A 668 19.62 6.36 -11.70
C SER A 668 20.12 5.29 -12.67
N PHE A 669 21.28 4.73 -12.33
CA PHE A 669 21.96 3.67 -13.05
C PHE A 669 22.25 2.53 -12.09
N ASN A 670 21.83 1.31 -12.44
CA ASN A 670 22.08 0.10 -11.67
C ASN A 670 22.88 -0.89 -12.53
N TYR A 671 24.17 -1.03 -12.28
CA TYR A 671 25.06 -1.92 -13.03
C TYR A 671 25.27 -3.25 -12.29
N LEU A 672 25.05 -4.36 -12.99
CA LEU A 672 25.10 -5.74 -12.46
C LEU A 672 26.26 -6.51 -13.12
N PRO A 673 27.53 -6.31 -12.71
CA PRO A 673 28.70 -6.90 -13.37
C PRO A 673 28.70 -8.43 -13.43
N ASN A 674 28.07 -9.09 -12.44
CA ASN A 674 28.00 -10.54 -12.31
C ASN A 674 26.86 -11.18 -13.10
N LEU A 675 25.96 -10.40 -13.71
CA LEU A 675 24.80 -10.95 -14.41
C LEU A 675 25.22 -11.94 -15.51
N GLY A 676 24.62 -13.13 -15.50
CA GLY A 676 24.87 -14.19 -16.49
C GLY A 676 26.18 -14.97 -16.31
N LYS A 677 26.94 -14.76 -15.23
CA LYS A 677 28.13 -15.56 -14.91
C LYS A 677 27.72 -16.81 -14.12
N LYS A 678 27.91 -18.00 -14.70
CA LYS A 678 27.50 -19.29 -14.11
C LYS A 678 28.18 -19.64 -12.78
N ASP A 679 29.41 -19.16 -12.56
CA ASP A 679 30.22 -19.47 -11.35
C ASP A 679 30.41 -18.26 -10.41
N ALA A 680 29.55 -17.24 -10.50
CA ALA A 680 29.70 -16.07 -9.65
C ALA A 680 29.44 -16.40 -8.18
N LYS A 681 30.49 -16.34 -7.35
CA LYS A 681 30.41 -16.53 -5.89
C LYS A 681 29.71 -15.38 -5.16
N ALA A 682 29.52 -14.25 -5.85
CA ALA A 682 28.90 -13.04 -5.33
C ALA A 682 28.07 -12.35 -6.42
N PHE A 683 26.94 -11.80 -6.02
CA PHE A 683 26.06 -10.98 -6.85
C PHE A 683 26.23 -9.51 -6.43
N THR A 684 26.94 -8.74 -7.25
CA THR A 684 27.21 -7.32 -7.00
C THR A 684 26.28 -6.42 -7.81
N ILE A 685 25.77 -5.37 -7.18
CA ILE A 685 25.04 -4.26 -7.80
C ILE A 685 25.78 -2.96 -7.48
N LEU A 686 26.12 -2.20 -8.51
CA LEU A 686 26.64 -0.84 -8.40
C LEU A 686 25.53 0.14 -8.75
N VAL A 687 25.25 1.09 -7.85
CA VAL A 687 24.18 2.07 -7.99
C VAL A 687 24.77 3.47 -8.05
N LEU A 688 24.36 4.23 -9.06
CA LEU A 688 24.52 5.68 -9.13
C LEU A 688 23.12 6.29 -9.22
N SER A 689 22.77 7.20 -8.32
CA SER A 689 21.49 7.92 -8.36
C SER A 689 21.75 9.42 -8.25
N ILE A 690 21.05 10.20 -9.07
CA ILE A 690 21.12 11.65 -9.10
C ILE A 690 19.70 12.17 -8.92
N SER A 691 19.44 12.75 -7.76
CA SER A 691 18.15 13.33 -7.42
C SER A 691 18.14 14.81 -7.84
N ASN A 692 17.07 15.25 -8.49
CA ASN A 692 16.88 16.60 -9.04
C ASN A 692 18.07 17.08 -9.88
N VAL A 693 18.32 16.38 -10.99
CA VAL A 693 19.36 16.66 -11.99
C VAL A 693 19.29 18.10 -12.52
N LEU A 694 18.09 18.69 -12.56
CA LEU A 694 17.87 20.06 -13.02
C LEU A 694 18.36 21.14 -12.02
N GLY A 695 18.73 20.77 -10.79
CA GLY A 695 19.16 21.72 -9.77
C GLY A 695 18.07 22.71 -9.34
N THR A 696 16.80 22.38 -9.56
CA THR A 696 15.68 23.27 -9.24
C THR A 696 15.61 23.50 -7.73
N LYS A 697 15.55 24.77 -7.31
CA LYS A 697 15.48 25.14 -5.89
C LYS A 697 14.07 24.98 -5.35
N ASN A 698 13.55 23.77 -5.17
CA ASN A 698 12.18 23.58 -4.70
C ASN A 698 11.94 24.25 -3.33
N VAL A 699 10.80 24.92 -3.17
CA VAL A 699 10.41 25.60 -1.91
C VAL A 699 9.17 24.91 -1.37
N TYR A 700 9.22 24.54 -0.09
CA TYR A 700 8.16 23.83 0.61
C TYR A 700 7.28 24.73 1.47
N GLY A 701 7.77 25.92 1.83
CA GLY A 701 7.04 26.87 2.67
C GLY A 701 7.90 28.08 2.99
N TYR A 702 7.41 28.93 3.88
CA TYR A 702 8.15 30.08 4.41
C TYR A 702 8.00 30.13 5.92
N ASN A 703 9.10 30.41 6.61
CA ASN A 703 9.14 30.78 8.01
C ASN A 703 9.19 32.31 8.11
N PHE A 704 8.55 32.86 9.13
CA PHE A 704 8.43 34.31 9.34
C PHE A 704 8.88 34.67 10.75
N SER A 705 9.54 35.81 10.86
CA SER A 705 9.87 36.45 12.14
C SER A 705 8.61 36.85 12.94
N GLN A 706 8.73 36.98 14.26
CA GLN A 706 7.65 37.44 15.13
C GLN A 706 7.15 38.85 14.75
N ASN A 707 8.05 39.74 14.32
CA ASN A 707 7.68 41.08 13.87
C ASN A 707 7.29 41.18 12.38
N ARG A 708 7.37 40.09 11.62
CA ARG A 708 7.12 39.97 10.17
C ARG A 708 8.12 40.67 9.24
N ASN A 709 9.18 41.29 9.76
CA ASN A 709 10.12 42.04 8.92
C ASN A 709 11.10 41.14 8.14
N ARG A 710 11.26 39.88 8.57
CA ARG A 710 12.10 38.87 7.92
C ARG A 710 11.32 37.58 7.64
N SER A 711 11.67 36.92 6.53
CA SER A 711 11.15 35.61 6.14
C SER A 711 12.25 34.76 5.50
N SER A 712 12.18 33.45 5.64
CA SER A 712 13.09 32.50 4.97
C SER A 712 12.31 31.35 4.34
N ALA A 713 12.75 30.91 3.17
CA ALA A 713 12.14 29.79 2.45
C ALA A 713 12.57 28.45 3.09
N VAL A 714 11.60 27.56 3.30
CA VAL A 714 11.86 26.17 3.66
C VAL A 714 12.23 25.41 2.38
N VAL A 715 13.46 24.93 2.31
CA VAL A 715 14.07 24.32 1.11
C VAL A 715 14.62 22.93 1.44
N PRO A 716 14.80 22.02 0.46
CA PRO A 716 15.46 20.75 0.72
C PRO A 716 16.90 20.98 1.23
N PRO A 717 17.48 20.04 2.02
CA PRO A 717 18.84 20.17 2.54
C PRO A 717 19.88 20.40 1.45
N VAL A 718 19.65 19.84 0.26
CA VAL A 718 20.47 20.03 -0.94
C VAL A 718 19.56 20.02 -2.16
N ASN A 719 19.87 20.83 -3.19
CA ASN A 719 19.05 20.89 -4.39
C ASN A 719 19.25 19.65 -5.28
N THR A 720 20.49 19.26 -5.53
CA THR A 720 20.85 18.05 -6.29
C THR A 720 21.70 17.16 -5.41
N PHE A 721 21.35 15.88 -5.31
CA PHE A 721 22.11 14.90 -4.53
C PHE A 721 22.59 13.77 -5.42
N VAL A 722 23.88 13.44 -5.35
CA VAL A 722 24.46 12.28 -6.04
C VAL A 722 24.77 11.21 -5.01
N PHE A 723 24.17 10.04 -5.19
CA PHE A 723 24.40 8.85 -4.39
C PHE A 723 25.18 7.83 -5.21
N VAL A 724 26.21 7.24 -4.60
CA VAL A 724 26.91 6.06 -5.12
C VAL A 724 26.93 4.98 -4.05
N GLY A 725 26.68 3.74 -4.45
CA GLY A 725 26.68 2.60 -3.55
C GLY A 725 27.00 1.29 -4.25
N MET A 726 27.55 0.36 -3.49
CA MET A 726 27.81 -1.01 -3.91
C MET A 726 27.12 -1.97 -2.94
N PHE A 727 26.34 -2.89 -3.47
CA PHE A 727 25.66 -3.95 -2.71
C PHE A 727 26.14 -5.30 -3.21
N ILE A 728 26.58 -6.17 -2.31
CA ILE A 728 27.13 -7.49 -2.61
C ILE A 728 26.35 -8.53 -1.83
N SER A 729 25.75 -9.49 -2.53
CA SER A 729 25.09 -10.65 -1.94
C SER A 729 25.92 -11.91 -2.20
N PHE A 730 26.21 -12.68 -1.16
CA PHE A 730 26.88 -13.99 -1.23
C PHE A 730 25.90 -15.12 -0.92
N GLY A 731 26.05 -16.26 -1.59
CA GLY A 731 25.17 -17.43 -1.40
C GLY A 731 23.81 -17.31 -2.07
N VAL A 732 23.58 -16.23 -2.83
CA VAL A 732 22.34 -16.00 -3.58
C VAL A 732 22.67 -15.66 -5.03
N ASP A 733 22.09 -16.38 -5.97
CA ASP A 733 22.03 -15.95 -7.37
C ASP A 733 20.68 -15.27 -7.65
N LYS A 734 20.71 -13.96 -7.88
CA LYS A 734 19.54 -13.14 -8.24
C LYS A 734 19.48 -12.83 -9.75
N THR A 735 20.25 -13.55 -10.58
CA THR A 735 20.30 -13.33 -12.02
C THR A 735 18.91 -13.45 -12.65
N GLN A 736 18.15 -14.49 -12.30
CA GLN A 736 16.82 -14.69 -12.86
C GLN A 736 15.83 -13.61 -12.40
N ASP A 737 15.90 -13.15 -11.15
CA ASP A 737 15.08 -12.04 -10.65
C ASP A 737 15.44 -10.74 -11.36
N ALA A 738 16.73 -10.48 -11.57
CA ALA A 738 17.22 -9.32 -12.29
C ALA A 738 16.91 -9.37 -13.79
N ILE A 739 16.63 -10.55 -14.36
CA ILE A 739 16.19 -10.70 -15.74
C ILE A 739 14.67 -10.56 -15.81
N ASN A 740 13.91 -11.33 -15.02
CA ASN A 740 12.45 -11.38 -15.06
C ASN A 740 11.75 -10.12 -14.54
N ASN A 741 12.42 -9.29 -13.74
CA ASN A 741 11.85 -8.02 -13.27
C ASN A 741 12.19 -6.84 -14.19
N ASN A 742 13.05 -7.06 -15.18
CA ASN A 742 13.60 -6.05 -16.08
C ASN A 742 13.30 -6.34 -17.57
N LEU A 743 12.87 -7.57 -17.87
CA LEU A 743 12.19 -8.04 -19.09
C LEU A 743 10.70 -8.18 -18.76
#